data_AF-A0A452GZG8-F1
#
_entry.id   AF-A0A452GZG8-F1
#
_cell.length_a   1.000
_cell.length_b   1.000
_cell.length_c   1.000
_cell.angle_alpha   90.00
_cell.angle_beta   90.00
_cell.angle_gamma   90.00
#
_symmetry.space_group_name_H-M   'P 1'
#
loop_
_entity.id
_entity.type
_entity.pdbx_description
1 polymer ?
#
loop_
_entity_poly.entity_id
_entity_poly.type
_entity_poly.pdbx_seq_one_letter_code
_entity_poly.pdbx_strand_id
1 'polypeptide(L)'
;MEFLLSKGDCIRDLKRTLLFLVLTCLVALVCTDQDYYSLLGISKEASNREIRQAFKKLALKLHPDKNQNDPDAHENFLKINRAYEVLKDDELRKKYDKYGEKGLEDHQQGGRYESWNFYRYDFGIYDDDPEIITLDRGEFDAAVNSGELWFINFYSPRCSHCHDLAPTWREFAKEMDGLIRIGAVNCGDNRMLCRIKGINSYPSLYVFKTGMNPVKYYGDRSKESLMHFAMQYVTSTVTELWAGNFVNAIQTSFASGVGWLITFCAEGGDCLTSQTRLKLAGMLEGLVNVGWMDCATQGELCDNLDISSSTTAYFPPGATLTNKEKGGVLFLNSLDAKEIYLEIMQHLPDFEMLSAASLEDHVAHHRWLLFFQFGESDKSNMHEFKKLNFLLKDEHIQVGKVDCLSAPSVCSNLYVYQPCLAVFKGKGTEDYEIHHGKMILYDIVAFAKESVNSHVITLGPQNFPGKEKEPWLVDFFAPWCPPCRALLPELRKASKHLIGQLKFGTLDCTIHEGLCNMHNIRAYPTTVVFNQSTIHEYEGHHSAEQILEFIQDLMNPSVVSLTPDTFVALVKQRKRDEVWMVDFYAPWCGPCQALMPEWKRMARLLNGLITVGSMDCQKYFSLCHQENVQGYPEIRLFPQKSNADHHYYSYNGWHRDSYSLRSWALGYLPQVSVDLTPQSFTEKVLHGKDHWVIDFYAPWCGPCQNFAPEFEVLARTVKGKVKAGKVDCQAYAHTCQTAGVRAYPTVKFYPYQGAKKNVLGEHIDSRDAKGIADLLTERLAVIKNKGKRKKSSRNKDEL
;
A
#
# COMPACT_ATOMS: atom_id res chain seq x y z
N MET A 1 -27.16 35.24 79.00
CA MET A 1 -25.75 34.92 79.31
C MET A 1 -25.32 33.86 78.31
N GLU A 2 -24.38 34.25 77.46
CA GLU A 2 -23.39 33.42 76.73
C GLU A 2 -23.69 31.93 76.54
N PHE A 3 -23.64 31.43 75.30
CA PHE A 3 -22.48 30.63 74.90
C PHE A 3 -22.31 30.58 73.38
N LEU A 4 -21.09 30.90 72.99
CA LEU A 4 -20.52 30.91 71.65
C LEU A 4 -20.58 29.53 70.96
N LEU A 5 -20.97 29.57 69.68
CA LEU A 5 -20.35 28.89 68.52
C LEU A 5 -19.87 27.43 68.68
N SER A 6 -20.43 26.54 67.85
CA SER A 6 -19.60 25.68 67.00
C SER A 6 -19.91 25.98 65.53
N LYS A 7 -19.22 26.99 64.98
CA LYS A 7 -19.12 27.23 63.52
C LYS A 7 -18.39 26.08 62.80
N GLY A 8 -17.83 25.13 63.54
CA GLY A 8 -17.03 24.02 63.01
C GLY A 8 -17.87 22.94 62.30
N ASP A 9 -19.04 22.60 62.85
CA ASP A 9 -19.84 21.49 62.31
C ASP A 9 -20.56 21.87 61.01
N CYS A 10 -21.05 23.11 60.91
CA CYS A 10 -21.68 23.62 59.68
C CYS A 10 -20.71 23.68 58.49
N ILE A 11 -19.44 24.07 58.72
CA ILE A 11 -18.42 24.12 57.66
C ILE A 11 -17.98 22.72 57.24
N ARG A 12 -17.98 21.76 58.16
CA ARG A 12 -17.57 20.38 57.92
C ARG A 12 -18.64 19.60 57.15
N ASP A 13 -19.92 19.84 57.45
CA ASP A 13 -21.03 19.30 56.67
C ASP A 13 -21.16 19.96 55.30
N LEU A 14 -20.96 21.28 55.19
CA LEU A 14 -20.95 21.97 53.90
C LEU A 14 -19.78 21.52 53.01
N LYS A 15 -18.59 21.26 53.57
CA LYS A 15 -17.47 20.67 52.83
C LYS A 15 -17.76 19.23 52.40
N ARG A 16 -18.44 18.43 53.22
CA ARG A 16 -18.85 17.06 52.85
C ARG A 16 -19.91 17.05 51.75
N THR A 17 -20.90 17.95 51.81
CA THR A 17 -21.92 18.07 50.76
C THR A 17 -21.33 18.64 49.47
N LEU A 18 -20.43 19.61 49.55
CA LEU A 18 -19.72 20.16 48.39
C LEU A 18 -18.77 19.11 47.78
N LEU A 19 -18.08 18.32 48.59
CA LEU A 19 -17.25 17.21 48.12
C LEU A 19 -18.10 16.12 47.47
N PHE A 20 -19.26 15.78 48.03
CA PHE A 20 -20.21 14.85 47.42
C PHE A 20 -20.79 15.38 46.11
N LEU A 21 -21.14 16.67 46.03
CA LEU A 21 -21.63 17.34 44.82
C LEU A 21 -20.55 17.45 43.73
N VAL A 22 -19.30 17.69 44.12
CA VAL A 22 -18.16 17.69 43.20
C VAL A 22 -17.84 16.27 42.76
N LEU A 23 -17.95 15.27 43.63
CA LEU A 23 -17.76 13.86 43.26
C LEU A 23 -18.88 13.36 42.36
N THR A 24 -20.15 13.74 42.59
CA THR A 24 -21.28 13.38 41.72
C THR A 24 -21.26 14.17 40.41
N CYS A 25 -20.80 15.43 40.40
CA CYS A 25 -20.54 16.17 39.15
C CYS A 25 -19.33 15.61 38.39
N LEU A 26 -18.28 15.15 39.07
CA LEU A 26 -17.14 14.48 38.44
C LEU A 26 -17.54 13.11 37.86
N VAL A 27 -18.44 12.38 38.51
CA VAL A 27 -19.01 11.13 37.97
C VAL A 27 -19.98 11.40 36.81
N ALA A 28 -20.74 12.50 36.84
CA ALA A 28 -21.64 12.89 35.75
C ALA A 28 -20.93 13.51 34.53
N LEU A 29 -19.67 13.97 34.68
CA LEU A 29 -18.85 14.51 33.60
C LEU A 29 -17.97 13.46 32.90
N VAL A 30 -17.98 12.20 33.34
CA VAL A 30 -17.43 11.09 32.56
C VAL A 30 -18.51 10.59 31.61
N CYS A 31 -18.80 11.37 30.56
CA CYS A 31 -19.28 10.76 29.31
C CYS A 31 -18.10 9.93 28.77
N THR A 32 -18.00 8.66 29.16
CA THR A 32 -17.17 7.74 28.39
C THR A 32 -17.89 7.53 27.07
N ASP A 33 -17.50 8.27 26.03
CA ASP A 33 -17.64 7.73 24.67
C ASP A 33 -16.99 6.35 24.72
N GLN A 34 -17.81 5.30 24.57
CA GLN A 34 -17.33 3.94 24.65
C GLN A 34 -16.43 3.68 23.44
N ASP A 35 -15.19 3.29 23.72
CA ASP A 35 -14.21 2.91 22.71
C ASP A 35 -14.75 1.79 21.79
N TYR A 36 -14.50 1.88 20.47
CA TYR A 36 -15.10 1.00 19.47
C TYR A 36 -14.69 -0.46 19.65
N TYR A 37 -13.47 -0.72 20.13
CA TYR A 37 -13.01 -2.08 20.43
C TYR A 37 -13.77 -2.65 21.62
N SER A 38 -13.99 -1.82 22.64
CA SER A 38 -14.80 -2.17 23.82
C SER A 38 -16.26 -2.44 23.46
N LEU A 39 -16.85 -1.67 22.53
CA LEU A 39 -18.20 -1.90 22.02
C LEU A 39 -18.37 -3.26 21.34
N LEU A 40 -17.35 -3.71 20.60
CA LEU A 40 -17.35 -5.02 19.94
C LEU A 40 -16.86 -6.14 20.86
N GLY A 41 -16.33 -5.83 22.04
CA GLY A 41 -15.79 -6.81 22.99
C GLY A 41 -14.51 -7.48 22.50
N ILE A 42 -13.66 -6.73 21.79
CA ILE A 42 -12.42 -7.21 21.17
C ILE A 42 -11.22 -6.37 21.61
N SER A 43 -10.02 -6.90 21.40
CA SER A 43 -8.77 -6.20 21.66
C SER A 43 -8.41 -5.24 20.52
N LYS A 44 -7.55 -4.25 20.79
CA LYS A 44 -7.03 -3.33 19.75
C LYS A 44 -6.18 -4.03 18.70
N GLU A 45 -5.67 -5.20 19.03
CA GLU A 45 -4.85 -6.08 18.18
C GLU A 45 -5.71 -7.02 17.32
N ALA A 46 -7.04 -6.99 17.47
CA ALA A 46 -7.95 -7.89 16.77
C ALA A 46 -7.80 -7.77 15.24
N SER A 47 -7.72 -8.93 14.60
CA SER A 47 -7.71 -9.09 13.15
C SER A 47 -9.08 -8.76 12.54
N ASN A 48 -9.09 -8.50 11.23
CA ASN A 48 -10.33 -8.24 10.50
C ASN A 48 -11.32 -9.43 10.59
N ARG A 49 -10.84 -10.67 10.72
CA ARG A 49 -11.68 -11.85 10.96
C ARG A 49 -12.33 -11.82 12.34
N GLU A 50 -11.56 -11.52 13.39
CA GLU A 50 -12.09 -11.42 14.76
C GLU A 50 -13.08 -10.28 14.90
N ILE A 51 -12.81 -9.12 14.27
CA ILE A 51 -13.74 -7.99 14.18
C ILE A 51 -15.06 -8.43 13.53
N ARG A 52 -14.99 -9.14 12.39
CA ARG A 52 -16.20 -9.67 11.72
C ARG A 52 -16.93 -10.67 12.60
N GLN A 53 -16.25 -11.63 13.22
CA GLN A 53 -16.89 -12.64 14.06
C GLN A 53 -17.58 -12.01 15.29
N ALA A 54 -16.90 -11.09 15.96
CA ALA A 54 -17.45 -10.35 17.10
C ALA A 54 -18.68 -9.52 16.68
N PHE A 55 -18.56 -8.77 15.58
CA PHE A 55 -19.67 -8.02 15.01
C PHE A 55 -20.83 -8.94 14.60
N LYS A 56 -20.59 -10.07 13.93
CA LYS A 56 -21.63 -11.04 13.53
C LYS A 56 -22.41 -11.53 14.74
N LYS A 57 -21.72 -11.88 15.83
CA LYS A 57 -22.33 -12.33 17.08
C LYS A 57 -23.24 -11.26 17.69
N LEU A 58 -22.77 -10.01 17.72
CA LEU A 58 -23.54 -8.87 18.22
C LEU A 58 -24.70 -8.53 17.30
N ALA A 59 -24.46 -8.51 15.99
CA ALA A 59 -25.47 -8.20 14.99
C ALA A 59 -26.64 -9.18 15.05
N LEU A 60 -26.37 -10.49 15.14
CA LEU A 60 -27.43 -11.50 15.26
C LEU A 60 -28.28 -11.38 16.52
N LYS A 61 -27.72 -10.81 17.59
CA LYS A 61 -28.41 -10.61 18.88
C LYS A 61 -29.16 -9.29 18.95
N LEU A 62 -28.53 -8.21 18.47
CA LEU A 62 -28.98 -6.83 18.66
C LEU A 62 -29.73 -6.26 17.44
N HIS A 63 -29.86 -7.02 16.35
CA HIS A 63 -30.55 -6.52 15.16
C HIS A 63 -31.97 -6.03 15.45
N PRO A 64 -32.40 -4.87 14.91
CA PRO A 64 -33.75 -4.34 15.11
C PRO A 64 -34.86 -5.31 14.72
N ASP A 65 -34.70 -6.07 13.62
CA ASP A 65 -35.65 -7.11 13.20
C ASP A 65 -35.98 -8.16 14.29
N LYS A 66 -35.04 -8.45 15.19
CA LYS A 66 -35.23 -9.40 16.31
C LYS A 66 -35.67 -8.73 17.60
N ASN A 67 -35.49 -7.42 17.72
CA ASN A 67 -35.73 -6.62 18.92
C ASN A 67 -36.80 -5.56 18.66
N GLN A 68 -37.90 -5.92 17.99
CA GLN A 68 -38.97 -4.99 17.60
C GLN A 68 -39.68 -4.33 18.78
N ASN A 69 -39.53 -4.89 19.98
CA ASN A 69 -40.15 -4.39 21.22
C ASN A 69 -39.27 -3.37 21.96
N ASP A 70 -38.02 -3.19 21.54
CA ASP A 70 -37.08 -2.23 22.13
C ASP A 70 -37.02 -0.97 21.25
N PRO A 71 -37.50 0.20 21.71
CA PRO A 71 -37.50 1.42 20.93
C PRO A 71 -36.08 1.92 20.60
N ASP A 72 -35.08 1.53 21.38
CA ASP A 72 -33.69 1.95 21.22
C ASP A 72 -32.86 0.93 20.41
N ALA A 73 -33.47 -0.17 19.94
CA ALA A 73 -32.79 -1.23 19.20
C ALA A 73 -32.05 -0.71 17.96
N HIS A 74 -32.66 0.23 17.24
CA HIS A 74 -32.04 0.86 16.07
C HIS A 74 -30.78 1.66 16.44
N GLU A 75 -30.85 2.50 17.46
CA GLU A 75 -29.73 3.33 17.90
C GLU A 75 -28.59 2.47 18.47
N ASN A 76 -28.92 1.46 19.26
CA ASN A 76 -27.96 0.51 19.81
C ASN A 76 -27.26 -0.28 18.70
N PHE A 77 -27.99 -0.69 17.66
CA PHE A 77 -27.40 -1.36 16.50
C PHE A 77 -26.50 -0.42 15.69
N LEU A 78 -26.90 0.84 15.51
CA LEU A 78 -26.08 1.82 14.81
C LEU A 78 -24.72 2.05 15.48
N LYS A 79 -24.66 2.02 16.82
CA LYS A 79 -23.39 2.15 17.56
C LYS A 79 -22.41 1.01 17.23
N ILE A 80 -22.87 -0.24 17.28
CA ILE A 80 -22.02 -1.40 16.94
C ILE A 80 -21.69 -1.46 15.44
N ASN A 81 -22.61 -1.03 14.58
CA ASN A 81 -22.40 -1.00 13.13
C ASN A 81 -21.35 0.05 12.76
N ARG A 82 -21.41 1.24 13.37
CA ARG A 82 -20.39 2.28 13.17
C ARG A 82 -19.02 1.82 13.65
N ALA A 83 -18.95 1.18 14.82
CA ALA A 83 -17.70 0.59 15.31
C ALA A 83 -17.14 -0.43 14.30
N TYR A 84 -17.98 -1.32 13.77
CA TYR A 84 -17.57 -2.29 12.75
C TYR A 84 -17.10 -1.64 11.44
N GLU A 85 -17.86 -0.69 10.88
CA GLU A 85 -17.52 -0.01 9.62
C GLU A 85 -16.20 0.76 9.71
N VAL A 86 -15.89 1.32 10.88
CA VAL A 86 -14.63 2.03 11.13
C VAL A 86 -13.49 1.04 11.35
N LEU A 87 -13.68 0.01 12.19
CA LEU A 87 -12.60 -0.91 12.56
C LEU A 87 -12.24 -1.91 11.45
N LYS A 88 -13.16 -2.21 10.52
CA LYS A 88 -12.89 -3.09 9.38
C LYS A 88 -12.10 -2.41 8.26
N ASP A 89 -12.11 -1.08 8.21
CA ASP A 89 -11.41 -0.29 7.20
C ASP A 89 -10.08 0.20 7.80
N ASP A 90 -8.97 -0.19 7.21
CA ASP A 90 -7.64 0.07 7.77
C ASP A 90 -7.35 1.58 7.94
N GLU A 91 -7.87 2.43 7.05
CA GLU A 91 -7.64 3.87 7.07
C GLU A 91 -8.51 4.54 8.13
N LEU A 92 -9.80 4.17 8.22
CA LEU A 92 -10.68 4.68 9.27
C LEU A 92 -10.25 4.21 10.65
N ARG A 93 -9.83 2.95 10.79
CA ARG A 93 -9.25 2.41 12.02
C ARG A 93 -8.02 3.18 12.45
N LYS A 94 -7.08 3.46 11.53
CA LYS A 94 -5.89 4.29 11.82
C LYS A 94 -6.29 5.70 12.27
N LYS A 95 -7.25 6.33 11.58
CA LYS A 95 -7.72 7.67 11.94
C LYS A 95 -8.36 7.69 13.34
N TYR A 96 -9.14 6.67 13.65
CA TYR A 96 -9.73 6.46 14.96
C TYR A 96 -8.66 6.24 16.04
N ASP A 97 -7.65 5.42 15.77
CA ASP A 97 -6.55 5.17 16.70
C ASP A 97 -5.71 6.43 16.96
N LYS A 98 -5.54 7.32 15.96
CA LYS A 98 -4.75 8.56 16.08
C LYS A 98 -5.52 9.72 16.72
N TYR A 99 -6.80 9.88 16.40
CA TYR A 99 -7.58 11.09 16.73
C TYR A 99 -8.87 10.82 17.52
N GLY A 100 -9.21 9.56 17.77
CA GLY A 100 -10.49 9.15 18.34
C GLY A 100 -11.67 9.46 17.39
N GLU A 101 -12.88 9.50 17.95
CA GLU A 101 -14.10 9.73 17.17
C GLU A 101 -14.15 11.11 16.48
N LYS A 102 -13.50 12.13 17.06
CA LYS A 102 -13.39 13.49 16.47
C LYS A 102 -12.71 13.48 15.10
N GLY A 103 -11.82 12.53 14.85
CA GLY A 103 -11.20 12.36 13.54
C GLY A 103 -12.18 11.89 12.47
N LEU A 104 -13.32 11.32 12.84
CA LEU A 104 -14.26 10.68 11.92
C LEU A 104 -15.44 11.57 11.51
N GLU A 105 -15.49 12.83 11.96
CA GLU A 105 -16.63 13.75 11.77
C GLU A 105 -16.97 14.04 10.28
N ASP A 106 -15.98 13.95 9.38
CA ASP A 106 -16.18 14.11 7.92
C ASP A 106 -16.91 12.90 7.25
N HIS A 107 -16.97 11.74 7.93
CA HIS A 107 -17.53 10.50 7.40
C HIS A 107 -18.82 10.10 8.15
N GLN A 108 -19.92 10.81 7.89
CA GLN A 108 -21.27 10.43 8.37
C GLN A 108 -21.87 9.20 7.65
N GLN A 109 -21.08 8.18 7.34
CA GLN A 109 -21.56 6.92 6.74
C GLN A 109 -21.69 5.81 7.78
N GLY A 110 -22.47 6.03 8.85
CA GLY A 110 -22.80 4.99 9.84
C GLY A 110 -24.23 4.43 9.74
N GLY A 111 -25.09 5.03 8.92
CA GLY A 111 -26.55 4.84 8.99
C GLY A 111 -27.14 3.64 8.24
N ARG A 112 -26.36 2.88 7.47
CA ARG A 112 -26.86 1.75 6.67
C ARG A 112 -26.29 0.44 7.19
N TYR A 113 -27.18 -0.49 7.46
CA TYR A 113 -26.87 -1.87 7.81
C TYR A 113 -27.76 -2.82 7.01
N GLU A 114 -27.35 -4.09 6.94
CA GLU A 114 -28.05 -5.12 6.20
C GLU A 114 -29.13 -5.80 7.06
N SER A 115 -30.00 -6.61 6.46
CA SER A 115 -31.03 -7.35 7.21
C SER A 115 -30.44 -8.39 8.17
N TRP A 116 -31.22 -8.83 9.17
CA TRP A 116 -30.80 -9.92 10.05
C TRP A 116 -30.45 -11.21 9.28
N ASN A 117 -31.19 -11.50 8.21
CA ASN A 117 -30.95 -12.67 7.35
C ASN A 117 -29.58 -12.61 6.69
N PHE A 118 -29.16 -11.41 6.23
CA PHE A 118 -27.84 -11.22 5.65
C PHE A 118 -26.74 -11.57 6.67
N TYR A 119 -26.82 -11.04 7.89
CA TYR A 119 -25.82 -11.35 8.91
C TYR A 119 -25.81 -12.83 9.33
N ARG A 120 -26.95 -13.52 9.18
CA ARG A 120 -27.08 -14.94 9.55
C ARG A 120 -26.53 -15.89 8.50
N TYR A 121 -26.70 -15.58 7.22
CA TYR A 121 -26.42 -16.50 6.12
C TYR A 121 -25.32 -16.00 5.16
N ASP A 122 -25.23 -14.69 4.94
CA ASP A 122 -24.35 -14.06 3.92
C ASP A 122 -23.06 -13.49 4.49
N PHE A 123 -23.05 -13.15 5.79
CA PHE A 123 -21.92 -12.50 6.42
C PHE A 123 -20.89 -13.51 6.96
N GLY A 124 -19.64 -13.37 6.54
CA GLY A 124 -18.52 -14.22 6.98
C GLY A 124 -18.72 -15.69 6.61
N ILE A 125 -19.06 -15.98 5.34
CA ILE A 125 -19.42 -17.33 4.84
C ILE A 125 -18.39 -18.40 5.23
N TYR A 126 -17.09 -18.05 5.20
CA TYR A 126 -15.99 -18.97 5.47
C TYR A 126 -15.22 -18.64 6.77
N ASP A 127 -15.71 -17.70 7.59
CA ASP A 127 -15.00 -17.27 8.79
C ASP A 127 -14.92 -18.36 9.88
N ASP A 128 -15.68 -19.46 9.75
CA ASP A 128 -15.71 -20.59 10.70
C ASP A 128 -15.06 -21.86 10.14
N ASP A 129 -14.50 -21.81 8.92
CA ASP A 129 -13.90 -22.94 8.22
C ASP A 129 -12.35 -22.86 8.27
N PRO A 130 -11.67 -23.66 9.11
CA PRO A 130 -10.23 -23.51 9.30
C PRO A 130 -9.39 -23.88 8.07
N GLU A 131 -9.88 -24.77 7.22
CA GLU A 131 -9.20 -25.18 5.97
C GLU A 131 -9.30 -24.11 4.86
N ILE A 132 -10.17 -23.10 5.00
CA ILE A 132 -10.38 -22.04 4.01
C ILE A 132 -9.73 -20.75 4.50
N ILE A 133 -8.68 -20.34 3.79
CA ILE A 133 -7.93 -19.12 4.12
C ILE A 133 -8.63 -17.93 3.48
N THR A 134 -9.17 -17.03 4.31
CA THR A 134 -9.74 -15.77 3.81
C THR A 134 -8.62 -14.76 3.54
N LEU A 135 -8.53 -14.32 2.29
CA LEU A 135 -7.50 -13.38 1.83
C LEU A 135 -8.11 -12.01 1.56
N ASP A 136 -7.42 -10.96 2.02
CA ASP A 136 -7.71 -9.56 1.70
C ASP A 136 -6.68 -8.98 0.72
N ARG A 137 -6.82 -7.70 0.41
CA ARG A 137 -5.89 -7.00 -0.51
C ARG A 137 -4.44 -7.02 -0.04
N GLY A 138 -4.17 -6.97 1.27
CA GLY A 138 -2.82 -6.89 1.81
C GLY A 138 -2.08 -8.22 1.75
N GLU A 139 -2.80 -9.32 1.97
CA GLU A 139 -2.22 -10.67 2.07
C GLU A 139 -2.27 -11.45 0.73
N PHE A 140 -3.13 -11.06 -0.22
CA PHE A 140 -3.41 -11.85 -1.42
C PHE A 140 -2.16 -12.17 -2.25
N ASP A 141 -1.37 -11.14 -2.62
CA ASP A 141 -0.22 -11.34 -3.50
C ASP A 141 0.91 -12.11 -2.80
N ALA A 142 1.05 -11.96 -1.48
CA ALA A 142 1.99 -12.73 -0.67
C ALA A 142 1.60 -14.21 -0.65
N ALA A 143 0.33 -14.51 -0.40
CA ALA A 143 -0.19 -15.87 -0.37
C ALA A 143 0.02 -16.60 -1.71
N VAL A 144 -0.49 -16.05 -2.82
CA VAL A 144 -0.46 -16.74 -4.12
C VAL A 144 0.92 -16.89 -4.75
N ASN A 145 1.91 -16.11 -4.29
CA ASN A 145 3.29 -16.17 -4.76
C ASN A 145 4.23 -16.93 -3.80
N SER A 146 3.70 -17.57 -2.75
CA SER A 146 4.50 -18.32 -1.77
C SER A 146 5.27 -19.49 -2.38
N GLY A 147 4.88 -19.96 -3.57
CA GLY A 147 5.39 -21.18 -4.20
C GLY A 147 4.45 -22.36 -4.03
N GLU A 148 3.52 -22.29 -3.08
CA GLU A 148 2.46 -23.27 -2.93
C GLU A 148 1.42 -23.14 -4.05
N LEU A 149 0.72 -24.23 -4.34
CA LEU A 149 -0.41 -24.24 -5.26
C LEU A 149 -1.68 -23.76 -4.53
N TRP A 150 -2.29 -22.69 -5.02
CA TRP A 150 -3.49 -22.09 -4.44
C TRP A 150 -4.69 -22.26 -5.35
N PHE A 151 -5.84 -22.62 -4.80
CA PHE A 151 -7.13 -22.56 -5.49
C PHE A 151 -8.05 -21.59 -4.74
N ILE A 152 -8.40 -20.48 -5.39
CA ILE A 152 -9.09 -19.35 -4.77
C ILE A 152 -10.49 -19.18 -5.32
N ASN A 153 -11.45 -19.06 -4.40
CA ASN A 153 -12.82 -18.68 -4.67
C ASN A 153 -13.03 -17.16 -4.47
N PHE A 154 -13.18 -16.43 -5.57
CA PHE A 154 -13.63 -15.04 -5.56
C PHE A 154 -15.15 -14.99 -5.53
N TYR A 155 -15.72 -14.60 -4.40
CA TYR A 155 -17.16 -14.64 -4.16
C TYR A 155 -17.71 -13.25 -3.78
N SER A 156 -19.04 -13.16 -3.75
CA SER A 156 -19.76 -12.00 -3.21
C SER A 156 -20.80 -12.49 -2.19
N PRO A 157 -21.00 -11.79 -1.06
CA PRO A 157 -22.02 -12.16 -0.06
C PRO A 157 -23.44 -12.17 -0.64
N ARG A 158 -23.72 -11.30 -1.61
CA ARG A 158 -25.05 -11.14 -2.23
C ARG A 158 -25.27 -12.00 -3.48
N CYS A 159 -24.58 -13.14 -3.57
CA CYS A 159 -24.57 -13.99 -4.75
C CYS A 159 -25.12 -15.37 -4.39
N SER A 160 -26.30 -15.72 -4.91
CA SER A 160 -26.93 -17.03 -4.67
C SER A 160 -26.03 -18.19 -5.10
N HIS A 161 -25.41 -18.09 -6.27
CA HIS A 161 -24.46 -19.09 -6.75
C HIS A 161 -23.22 -19.29 -5.86
N CYS A 162 -22.88 -18.29 -5.06
CA CYS A 162 -21.77 -18.35 -4.12
C CYS A 162 -22.18 -19.12 -2.86
N HIS A 163 -23.45 -18.98 -2.45
CA HIS A 163 -24.06 -19.78 -1.39
C HIS A 163 -24.23 -21.24 -1.79
N ASP A 164 -24.69 -21.48 -3.03
CA ASP A 164 -24.81 -22.83 -3.57
C ASP A 164 -23.45 -23.56 -3.57
N LEU A 165 -22.37 -22.83 -3.85
CA LEU A 165 -21.01 -23.36 -3.86
C LEU A 165 -20.43 -23.58 -2.45
N ALA A 166 -20.82 -22.78 -1.46
CA ALA A 166 -20.14 -22.74 -0.17
C ALA A 166 -20.05 -24.11 0.54
N PRO A 167 -21.09 -24.96 0.60
CA PRO A 167 -20.99 -26.31 1.16
C PRO A 167 -19.96 -27.18 0.40
N THR A 168 -20.02 -27.19 -0.93
CA THR A 168 -19.09 -27.96 -1.76
C THR A 168 -17.66 -27.47 -1.63
N TRP A 169 -17.45 -26.15 -1.51
CA TRP A 169 -16.12 -25.57 -1.30
C TRP A 169 -15.50 -26.00 0.04
N ARG A 170 -16.31 -26.14 1.11
CA ARG A 170 -15.85 -26.67 2.41
C ARG A 170 -15.45 -28.14 2.33
N GLU A 171 -16.28 -28.97 1.70
CA GLU A 171 -15.95 -30.39 1.53
C GLU A 171 -14.72 -30.58 0.65
N PHE A 172 -14.62 -29.80 -0.43
CA PHE A 172 -13.44 -29.75 -1.27
C PHE A 172 -12.18 -29.33 -0.48
N ALA A 173 -12.30 -28.32 0.38
CA ALA A 173 -11.17 -27.86 1.20
C ALA A 173 -10.67 -28.93 2.17
N LYS A 174 -11.58 -29.67 2.81
CA LYS A 174 -11.24 -30.78 3.69
C LYS A 174 -10.56 -31.93 2.94
N GLU A 175 -11.02 -32.24 1.74
CA GLU A 175 -10.50 -33.35 0.93
C GLU A 175 -9.08 -33.07 0.38
N MET A 176 -8.81 -31.80 0.07
CA MET A 176 -7.55 -31.31 -0.49
C MET A 176 -6.58 -30.74 0.55
N ASP A 177 -6.96 -30.78 1.84
CA ASP A 177 -6.14 -30.30 2.96
C ASP A 177 -4.74 -30.91 2.91
N GLY A 178 -3.74 -30.05 3.09
CA GLY A 178 -2.31 -30.39 3.01
C GLY A 178 -1.73 -30.56 1.61
N LEU A 179 -2.53 -30.85 0.58
CA LEU A 179 -2.05 -31.01 -0.81
C LEU A 179 -1.96 -29.66 -1.54
N ILE A 180 -2.99 -28.83 -1.41
CA ILE A 180 -3.03 -27.48 -1.96
C ILE A 180 -3.64 -26.51 -0.95
N ARG A 181 -3.42 -25.21 -1.14
CA ARG A 181 -4.04 -24.17 -0.31
C ARG A 181 -5.36 -23.73 -0.90
N ILE A 182 -6.38 -23.66 -0.06
CA ILE A 182 -7.72 -23.27 -0.47
C ILE A 182 -8.03 -21.88 0.09
N GLY A 183 -8.26 -20.94 -0.83
CA GLY A 183 -8.48 -19.53 -0.50
C GLY A 183 -9.90 -19.07 -0.80
N ALA A 184 -10.33 -18.02 -0.10
CA ALA A 184 -11.56 -17.30 -0.41
C ALA A 184 -11.33 -15.78 -0.33
N VAL A 185 -11.81 -15.06 -1.34
CA VAL A 185 -11.74 -13.59 -1.41
C VAL A 185 -13.15 -13.03 -1.47
N ASN A 186 -13.53 -12.26 -0.45
CA ASN A 186 -14.79 -11.53 -0.44
C ASN A 186 -14.66 -10.26 -1.30
N CYS A 187 -15.20 -10.29 -2.53
CA CYS A 187 -15.18 -9.14 -3.44
C CYS A 187 -16.15 -8.02 -3.05
N GLY A 188 -17.09 -8.28 -2.13
CA GLY A 188 -17.96 -7.25 -1.56
C GLY A 188 -17.15 -6.23 -0.76
N ASP A 189 -16.21 -6.74 0.04
CA ASP A 189 -15.29 -5.95 0.88
C ASP A 189 -14.03 -5.55 0.09
N ASN A 190 -13.50 -6.45 -0.76
CA ASN A 190 -12.26 -6.26 -1.51
C ASN A 190 -12.49 -5.90 -2.99
N ARG A 191 -13.37 -4.95 -3.27
CA ARG A 191 -13.77 -4.57 -4.65
C ARG A 191 -12.59 -4.22 -5.55
N MET A 192 -11.61 -3.50 -5.01
CA MET A 192 -10.43 -3.08 -5.77
C MET A 192 -9.54 -4.26 -6.16
N LEU A 193 -9.28 -5.19 -5.24
CA LEU A 193 -8.52 -6.41 -5.50
C LEU A 193 -9.20 -7.21 -6.63
N CYS A 194 -10.49 -7.48 -6.50
CA CYS A 194 -11.24 -8.25 -7.50
C CYS A 194 -11.26 -7.55 -8.86
N ARG A 195 -11.37 -6.21 -8.91
CA ARG A 195 -11.27 -5.44 -10.15
C ARG A 195 -9.88 -5.54 -10.79
N ILE A 196 -8.81 -5.40 -10.00
CA ILE A 196 -7.42 -5.52 -10.48
C ILE A 196 -7.15 -6.91 -11.04
N LYS A 197 -7.69 -7.96 -10.39
CA LYS A 197 -7.58 -9.35 -10.86
C LYS A 197 -8.58 -9.71 -11.98
N GLY A 198 -9.34 -8.73 -12.50
CA GLY A 198 -10.25 -8.94 -13.63
C GLY A 198 -11.48 -9.81 -13.31
N ILE A 199 -11.91 -9.85 -12.05
CA ILE A 199 -13.06 -10.63 -11.60
C ILE A 199 -14.35 -9.84 -11.86
N ASN A 200 -15.11 -10.29 -12.85
CA ASN A 200 -16.34 -9.63 -13.29
C ASN A 200 -17.63 -10.45 -13.02
N SER A 201 -17.50 -11.66 -12.48
CA SER A 201 -18.60 -12.59 -12.21
C SER A 201 -18.36 -13.38 -10.94
N TYR A 202 -19.42 -13.75 -10.20
CA TYR A 202 -19.29 -14.49 -8.95
C TYR A 202 -20.13 -15.79 -8.95
N PRO A 203 -19.63 -16.88 -8.34
CA PRO A 203 -18.24 -17.05 -7.92
C PRO A 203 -17.31 -17.20 -9.15
N SER A 204 -16.06 -16.79 -9.01
CA SER A 204 -14.99 -17.08 -9.98
C SER A 204 -13.87 -17.85 -9.29
N LEU A 205 -13.50 -18.99 -9.86
CA LEU A 205 -12.54 -19.91 -9.26
C LEU A 205 -11.24 -19.90 -10.08
N TYR A 206 -10.10 -19.70 -9.42
CA TYR A 206 -8.80 -19.58 -10.08
C TYR A 206 -7.71 -20.36 -9.34
N VAL A 207 -6.87 -21.05 -10.10
CA VAL A 207 -5.64 -21.66 -9.61
C VAL A 207 -4.48 -20.69 -9.81
N PHE A 208 -3.66 -20.53 -8.77
CA PHE A 208 -2.42 -19.75 -8.75
C PHE A 208 -1.24 -20.63 -8.34
N LYS A 209 -0.11 -20.45 -9.02
CA LYS A 209 1.18 -21.04 -8.66
C LYS A 209 2.29 -20.11 -9.13
N THR A 210 3.34 -19.96 -8.34
CA THR A 210 4.50 -19.14 -8.71
C THR A 210 5.08 -19.60 -10.05
N GLY A 211 5.36 -18.64 -10.95
CA GLY A 211 5.88 -18.91 -12.29
C GLY A 211 4.80 -19.28 -13.34
N MET A 212 3.53 -19.35 -12.95
CA MET A 212 2.41 -19.63 -13.86
C MET A 212 1.40 -18.48 -13.86
N ASN A 213 0.81 -18.20 -15.03
CA ASN A 213 -0.32 -17.29 -15.09
C ASN A 213 -1.55 -17.91 -14.39
N PRO A 214 -2.37 -17.12 -13.68
CA PRO A 214 -3.57 -17.63 -13.02
C PRO A 214 -4.51 -18.31 -14.02
N VAL A 215 -5.00 -19.51 -13.69
CA VAL A 215 -5.88 -20.28 -14.57
C VAL A 215 -7.29 -20.34 -14.01
N LYS A 216 -8.27 -19.90 -14.80
CA LYS A 216 -9.69 -19.91 -14.41
C LYS A 216 -10.29 -21.30 -14.60
N TYR A 217 -11.08 -21.73 -13.62
CA TYR A 217 -11.91 -22.93 -13.71
C TYR A 217 -13.31 -22.60 -14.29
N TYR A 218 -13.75 -23.41 -15.25
CA TYR A 218 -15.03 -23.25 -15.95
C TYR A 218 -15.96 -24.48 -15.84
N GLY A 219 -15.52 -25.56 -15.19
CA GLY A 219 -16.30 -26.79 -15.08
C GLY A 219 -17.51 -26.67 -14.15
N ASP A 220 -18.26 -27.77 -14.04
CA ASP A 220 -19.32 -27.89 -13.05
C ASP A 220 -18.72 -27.82 -11.64
N ARG A 221 -19.36 -27.12 -10.71
CA ARG A 221 -18.74 -26.84 -9.41
C ARG A 221 -18.94 -27.98 -8.41
N SER A 222 -19.01 -29.22 -8.90
CA SER A 222 -19.03 -30.41 -8.06
C SER A 222 -17.65 -30.64 -7.43
N LYS A 223 -17.63 -31.33 -6.28
CA LYS A 223 -16.39 -31.62 -5.57
C LYS A 223 -15.41 -32.41 -6.45
N GLU A 224 -15.92 -33.42 -7.16
CA GLU A 224 -15.14 -34.32 -8.01
C GLU A 224 -14.49 -33.57 -9.18
N SER A 225 -15.24 -32.66 -9.82
CA SER A 225 -14.75 -31.87 -10.95
C SER A 225 -13.71 -30.83 -10.51
N LEU A 226 -13.91 -30.20 -9.35
CA LEU A 226 -12.93 -29.32 -8.72
C LEU A 226 -11.62 -30.05 -8.37
N MET A 227 -11.73 -31.26 -7.79
CA MET A 227 -10.58 -32.11 -7.48
C MET A 227 -9.82 -32.47 -8.75
N HIS A 228 -10.52 -32.98 -9.77
CA HIS A 228 -9.88 -33.38 -11.02
C HIS A 228 -9.14 -32.21 -11.68
N PHE A 229 -9.73 -31.02 -11.70
CA PHE A 229 -9.07 -29.83 -12.22
C PHE A 229 -7.85 -29.43 -11.40
N ALA A 230 -7.96 -29.37 -10.08
CA ALA A 230 -6.85 -28.99 -9.21
C ALA A 230 -5.65 -29.95 -9.35
N MET A 231 -5.93 -31.26 -9.46
CA MET A 231 -4.91 -32.30 -9.64
C MET A 231 -4.10 -32.15 -10.93
N GLN A 232 -4.60 -31.45 -11.97
CA GLN A 232 -3.83 -31.18 -13.19
C GLN A 232 -2.62 -30.28 -12.97
N TYR A 233 -2.62 -29.49 -11.89
CA TYR A 233 -1.56 -28.54 -11.55
C TYR A 233 -0.66 -29.03 -10.42
N VAL A 234 -1.02 -30.15 -9.80
CA VAL A 234 -0.18 -30.84 -8.83
C VAL A 234 0.98 -31.49 -9.58
N THR A 235 2.20 -31.02 -9.33
CA THR A 235 3.41 -31.45 -10.04
C THR A 235 4.06 -32.69 -9.44
N SER A 236 3.49 -33.22 -8.35
CA SER A 236 4.12 -34.29 -7.60
C SER A 236 4.10 -35.62 -8.35
N THR A 237 5.27 -36.24 -8.45
CA THR A 237 5.47 -37.51 -9.13
C THR A 237 5.64 -38.64 -8.13
N VAL A 238 4.89 -39.72 -8.32
CA VAL A 238 5.10 -40.98 -7.60
C VAL A 238 5.95 -41.90 -8.49
N THR A 239 7.09 -42.35 -7.98
CA THR A 239 8.02 -43.16 -8.78
C THR A 239 7.81 -44.66 -8.51
N GLU A 240 7.63 -45.45 -9.57
CA GLU A 240 7.71 -46.91 -9.46
C GLU A 240 9.17 -47.33 -9.36
N LEU A 241 9.50 -48.08 -8.30
CA LEU A 241 10.84 -48.55 -8.01
C LEU A 241 10.95 -50.04 -8.35
N TRP A 242 12.00 -50.38 -9.07
CA TRP A 242 12.34 -51.73 -9.50
C TRP A 242 13.85 -51.98 -9.37
N ALA A 243 14.31 -53.21 -9.57
CA ALA A 243 15.72 -53.58 -9.42
C ALA A 243 16.71 -52.68 -10.22
N GLY A 244 16.35 -52.27 -11.44
CA GLY A 244 17.17 -51.41 -12.28
C GLY A 244 17.27 -49.91 -11.90
N ASN A 245 16.40 -49.37 -11.05
CA ASN A 245 16.41 -47.94 -10.70
C ASN A 245 16.52 -47.67 -9.19
N PHE A 246 16.16 -48.63 -8.34
CA PHE A 246 16.04 -48.44 -6.89
C PHE A 246 17.31 -47.86 -6.27
N VAL A 247 18.47 -48.50 -6.48
CA VAL A 247 19.74 -48.07 -5.89
C VAL A 247 20.12 -46.67 -6.33
N ASN A 248 20.03 -46.38 -7.64
CA ASN A 248 20.38 -45.08 -8.19
C ASN A 248 19.44 -43.97 -7.69
N ALA A 249 18.13 -44.27 -7.60
CA ALA A 249 17.11 -43.34 -7.11
C ALA A 249 17.34 -42.97 -5.64
N ILE A 250 17.66 -43.95 -4.78
CA ILE A 250 17.99 -43.70 -3.37
C ILE A 250 19.28 -42.88 -3.26
N GLN A 251 20.38 -43.33 -3.89
CA GLN A 251 21.69 -42.69 -3.76
C GLN A 251 21.71 -41.24 -4.27
N THR A 252 21.08 -40.99 -5.43
CA THR A 252 21.00 -39.64 -6.01
C THR A 252 20.20 -38.69 -5.11
N SER A 253 19.10 -39.17 -4.54
CA SER A 253 18.27 -38.41 -3.62
C SER A 253 19.01 -38.08 -2.32
N PHE A 254 19.72 -39.06 -1.76
CA PHE A 254 20.47 -38.90 -0.52
C PHE A 254 21.63 -37.90 -0.67
N ALA A 255 22.32 -37.91 -1.83
CA ALA A 255 23.34 -36.91 -2.14
C ALA A 255 22.79 -35.47 -2.17
N SER A 256 21.49 -35.33 -2.46
CA SER A 256 20.78 -34.04 -2.44
C SER A 256 20.14 -33.72 -1.09
N GLY A 257 20.32 -34.58 -0.07
CA GLY A 257 19.73 -34.43 1.26
C GLY A 257 18.23 -34.75 1.34
N VAL A 258 17.67 -35.42 0.33
CA VAL A 258 16.22 -35.76 0.25
C VAL A 258 16.01 -37.24 0.52
N GLY A 259 15.09 -37.56 1.43
CA GLY A 259 14.73 -38.94 1.77
C GLY A 259 13.71 -39.56 0.82
N TRP A 260 13.34 -40.82 1.07
CA TRP A 260 12.33 -41.55 0.30
C TRP A 260 11.24 -42.14 1.20
N LEU A 261 9.97 -41.94 0.85
CA LEU A 261 8.82 -42.66 1.38
C LEU A 261 8.42 -43.72 0.36
N ILE A 262 8.52 -44.99 0.72
CA ILE A 262 8.28 -46.10 -0.20
C ILE A 262 7.21 -47.01 0.41
N THR A 263 6.17 -47.30 -0.37
CA THR A 263 5.22 -48.36 -0.05
C THR A 263 5.56 -49.61 -0.85
N PHE A 264 5.68 -50.73 -0.17
CA PHE A 264 5.91 -52.05 -0.76
C PHE A 264 4.56 -52.77 -0.78
N CYS A 265 4.10 -53.15 -1.96
CA CYS A 265 2.85 -53.87 -2.16
C CYS A 265 3.16 -55.35 -2.39
N ALA A 266 2.81 -56.21 -1.44
CA ALA A 266 2.97 -57.66 -1.51
C ALA A 266 1.59 -58.35 -1.56
N GLU A 267 1.56 -59.66 -1.84
CA GLU A 267 0.29 -60.42 -1.83
C GLU A 267 -0.36 -60.47 -0.44
N GLY A 268 0.43 -60.33 0.63
CA GLY A 268 -0.06 -60.25 2.01
C GLY A 268 -0.15 -58.82 2.53
N GLY A 269 -1.36 -58.34 2.82
CA GLY A 269 -1.65 -57.06 3.48
C GLY A 269 -1.94 -55.90 2.52
N ASP A 270 -2.56 -54.83 3.04
CA ASP A 270 -2.92 -53.65 2.25
C ASP A 270 -1.75 -52.65 2.15
N CYS A 271 -1.55 -52.04 0.97
CA CYS A 271 -0.56 -50.99 0.74
C CYS A 271 -1.24 -49.66 0.36
N LEU A 272 -0.45 -48.57 0.21
CA LEU A 272 -1.02 -47.26 -0.10
C LEU A 272 -1.63 -47.21 -1.50
N THR A 273 -2.84 -46.67 -1.59
CA THR A 273 -3.53 -46.48 -2.88
C THR A 273 -2.79 -45.50 -3.80
N SER A 274 -3.10 -45.51 -5.10
CA SER A 274 -2.56 -44.50 -6.04
C SER A 274 -2.88 -43.06 -5.60
N GLN A 275 -4.11 -42.81 -5.14
CA GLN A 275 -4.54 -41.49 -4.67
C GLN A 275 -3.79 -41.06 -3.41
N THR A 276 -3.63 -41.96 -2.42
CA THR A 276 -2.89 -41.68 -1.18
C THR A 276 -1.43 -41.34 -1.48
N ARG A 277 -0.77 -42.10 -2.37
CA ARG A 277 0.61 -41.84 -2.80
C ARG A 277 0.75 -40.47 -3.47
N LEU A 278 -0.18 -40.09 -4.35
CA LEU A 278 -0.18 -38.77 -4.99
C LEU A 278 -0.40 -37.63 -3.99
N LYS A 279 -1.33 -37.79 -3.03
CA LYS A 279 -1.52 -36.83 -1.95
C LYS A 279 -0.23 -36.63 -1.16
N LEU A 280 0.40 -37.72 -0.71
CA LEU A 280 1.66 -37.68 0.02
C LEU A 280 2.79 -37.04 -0.80
N ALA A 281 2.88 -37.35 -2.09
CA ALA A 281 3.89 -36.78 -2.98
C ALA A 281 3.78 -35.26 -3.09
N GLY A 282 2.56 -34.71 -3.07
CA GLY A 282 2.36 -33.26 -3.07
C GLY A 282 2.54 -32.64 -1.68
N MET A 283 2.03 -33.29 -0.63
CA MET A 283 2.20 -32.81 0.76
C MET A 283 3.68 -32.72 1.17
N LEU A 284 4.52 -33.63 0.67
CA LEU A 284 5.95 -33.74 0.94
C LEU A 284 6.83 -33.20 -0.20
N GLU A 285 6.25 -32.44 -1.14
CA GLU A 285 6.98 -31.90 -2.29
C GLU A 285 8.23 -31.13 -1.83
N GLY A 286 9.37 -31.49 -2.41
CA GLY A 286 10.67 -30.89 -2.08
C GLY A 286 11.30 -31.34 -0.76
N LEU A 287 10.59 -32.15 0.06
CA LEU A 287 11.09 -32.69 1.33
C LEU A 287 11.42 -34.18 1.26
N VAL A 288 10.52 -34.98 0.68
CA VAL A 288 10.64 -36.44 0.60
C VAL A 288 10.11 -36.91 -0.74
N ASN A 289 10.88 -37.77 -1.42
CA ASN A 289 10.42 -38.42 -2.64
C ASN A 289 9.44 -39.55 -2.30
N VAL A 290 8.36 -39.68 -3.05
CA VAL A 290 7.37 -40.75 -2.83
C VAL A 290 7.49 -41.79 -3.94
N GLY A 291 7.61 -43.05 -3.54
CA GLY A 291 7.71 -44.17 -4.45
C GLY A 291 6.90 -45.38 -4.00
N TRP A 292 6.85 -46.37 -4.88
CA TRP A 292 6.22 -47.64 -4.58
C TRP A 292 6.92 -48.78 -5.31
N MET A 293 6.74 -50.00 -4.80
CA MET A 293 7.31 -51.21 -5.36
C MET A 293 6.29 -52.33 -5.37
N ASP A 294 6.18 -53.03 -6.51
CA ASP A 294 5.39 -54.24 -6.64
C ASP A 294 6.26 -55.47 -6.30
N CYS A 295 6.08 -56.02 -5.10
CA CYS A 295 6.85 -57.19 -4.67
C CYS A 295 6.46 -58.48 -5.40
N ALA A 296 5.32 -58.54 -6.08
CA ALA A 296 4.98 -59.69 -6.93
C ALA A 296 5.89 -59.75 -8.17
N THR A 297 6.30 -58.60 -8.70
CA THR A 297 7.23 -58.53 -9.84
C THR A 297 8.69 -58.41 -9.42
N GLN A 298 8.97 -57.84 -8.24
CA GLN A 298 10.32 -57.56 -7.73
C GLN A 298 10.72 -58.47 -6.54
N GLY A 299 10.37 -59.76 -6.59
CA GLY A 299 10.54 -60.70 -5.47
C GLY A 299 11.96 -60.71 -4.86
N GLU A 300 13.01 -60.88 -5.68
CA GLU A 300 14.39 -60.87 -5.18
C GLU A 300 14.78 -59.58 -4.46
N LEU A 301 14.26 -58.42 -4.90
CA LEU A 301 14.57 -57.14 -4.28
C LEU A 301 13.83 -57.00 -2.94
N CYS A 302 12.55 -57.38 -2.87
CA CYS A 302 11.80 -57.35 -1.62
C CYS A 302 12.34 -58.37 -0.59
N ASP A 303 12.76 -59.55 -1.04
CA ASP A 303 13.42 -60.55 -0.18
C ASP A 303 14.75 -60.02 0.37
N ASN A 304 15.56 -59.36 -0.48
CA ASN A 304 16.81 -58.71 -0.07
C ASN A 304 16.60 -57.53 0.88
N LEU A 305 15.38 -57.01 1.02
CA LEU A 305 15.02 -55.93 1.95
C LEU A 305 14.27 -56.44 3.18
N ASP A 306 14.14 -57.77 3.33
CA ASP A 306 13.35 -58.44 4.37
C ASP A 306 11.87 -57.98 4.40
N ILE A 307 11.26 -57.71 3.23
CA ILE A 307 9.86 -57.29 3.10
C ILE A 307 8.99 -58.47 2.65
N SER A 308 8.33 -59.14 3.62
CA SER A 308 7.44 -60.28 3.35
C SER A 308 5.95 -59.93 3.29
N SER A 309 5.56 -58.74 3.76
CA SER A 309 4.18 -58.25 3.78
C SER A 309 4.14 -56.78 3.42
N SER A 310 3.00 -56.32 2.89
CA SER A 310 2.78 -54.93 2.51
C SER A 310 3.13 -54.00 3.66
N THR A 311 4.04 -53.06 3.40
CA THR A 311 4.66 -52.20 4.41
C THR A 311 4.97 -50.85 3.78
N THR A 312 4.83 -49.76 4.55
CA THR A 312 5.30 -48.43 4.13
C THR A 312 6.46 -48.02 5.02
N ALA A 313 7.53 -47.52 4.42
CA ALA A 313 8.72 -47.11 5.15
C ALA A 313 9.28 -45.78 4.61
N TYR A 314 9.71 -44.93 5.53
CA TYR A 314 10.47 -43.72 5.26
C TYR A 314 11.96 -43.96 5.49
N PHE A 315 12.74 -43.69 4.45
CA PHE A 315 14.19 -43.81 4.37
C PHE A 315 14.80 -42.40 4.43
N PRO A 316 15.27 -41.93 5.59
CA PRO A 316 15.94 -40.64 5.67
C PRO A 316 17.28 -40.65 4.93
N PRO A 317 17.81 -39.47 4.54
CA PRO A 317 19.11 -39.37 3.89
C PRO A 317 20.21 -40.07 4.71
N GLY A 318 20.91 -41.00 4.08
CA GLY A 318 21.99 -41.79 4.71
C GLY A 318 21.54 -43.08 5.38
N ALA A 319 20.25 -43.44 5.35
CA ALA A 319 19.77 -44.72 5.86
C ALA A 319 20.41 -45.92 5.12
N THR A 320 20.81 -46.95 5.87
CA THR A 320 21.36 -48.19 5.31
C THR A 320 20.25 -49.14 4.88
N LEU A 321 20.39 -49.70 3.67
CA LEU A 321 19.41 -50.56 3.01
C LEU A 321 19.63 -52.07 3.26
N THR A 322 20.48 -52.46 4.22
CA THR A 322 20.95 -53.86 4.39
C THR A 322 20.46 -54.53 5.67
N ASN A 323 20.15 -55.83 5.57
CA ASN A 323 19.46 -56.75 6.52
C ASN A 323 19.97 -56.87 7.96
N LYS A 324 20.94 -56.07 8.43
CA LYS A 324 21.50 -56.19 9.79
C LYS A 324 21.51 -54.93 10.62
N GLU A 325 21.27 -53.77 10.02
CA GLU A 325 21.16 -52.51 10.75
C GLU A 325 19.94 -51.76 10.22
N LYS A 326 18.76 -52.04 10.79
CA LYS A 326 17.54 -51.21 10.62
C LYS A 326 17.68 -49.83 11.28
N GLY A 327 18.91 -49.32 11.38
CA GLY A 327 19.23 -48.06 12.02
C GLY A 327 18.78 -46.91 11.14
N GLY A 328 17.67 -46.27 11.50
CA GLY A 328 17.21 -45.02 10.89
C GLY A 328 16.06 -45.12 9.90
N VAL A 329 15.65 -46.32 9.46
CA VAL A 329 14.43 -46.49 8.64
C VAL A 329 13.20 -46.43 9.55
N LEU A 330 12.23 -45.59 9.20
CA LEU A 330 10.96 -45.44 9.92
C LEU A 330 9.87 -46.28 9.23
N PHE A 331 9.38 -47.30 9.90
CA PHE A 331 8.27 -48.12 9.42
C PHE A 331 6.93 -47.55 9.89
N LEU A 332 6.01 -47.38 8.96
CA LEU A 332 4.72 -46.72 9.15
C LEU A 332 3.59 -47.75 9.07
N ASN A 333 2.66 -47.69 10.02
CA ASN A 333 1.52 -48.63 10.09
C ASN A 333 0.22 -48.04 9.51
N SER A 334 0.13 -46.73 9.32
CA SER A 334 -1.07 -46.08 8.80
C SER A 334 -1.16 -46.21 7.27
N LEU A 335 -2.39 -46.18 6.76
CA LEU A 335 -2.71 -46.04 5.34
C LEU A 335 -3.31 -44.65 5.02
N ASP A 336 -3.51 -43.81 6.04
CA ASP A 336 -4.03 -42.45 5.90
C ASP A 336 -2.92 -41.47 5.56
N ALA A 337 -3.17 -40.59 4.57
CA ALA A 337 -2.16 -39.64 4.10
C ALA A 337 -1.77 -38.61 5.18
N LYS A 338 -2.72 -38.16 6.01
CA LYS A 338 -2.48 -37.11 7.00
C LYS A 338 -1.69 -37.65 8.17
N GLU A 339 -2.02 -38.85 8.66
CA GLU A 339 -1.25 -39.53 9.71
C GLU A 339 0.19 -39.78 9.27
N ILE A 340 0.40 -40.35 8.07
CA ILE A 340 1.73 -40.60 7.49
C ILE A 340 2.51 -39.30 7.35
N TYR A 341 1.89 -38.24 6.80
CA TYR A 341 2.52 -36.93 6.66
C TYR A 341 2.99 -36.39 8.00
N LEU A 342 2.13 -36.39 9.03
CA LEU A 342 2.48 -35.88 10.35
C LEU A 342 3.65 -36.66 10.98
N GLU A 343 3.64 -37.98 10.85
CA GLU A 343 4.70 -38.84 11.38
C GLU A 343 6.05 -38.59 10.67
N ILE A 344 6.04 -38.43 9.34
CA ILE A 344 7.25 -38.08 8.56
C ILE A 344 7.75 -36.69 8.95
N MET A 345 6.86 -35.70 9.03
CA MET A 345 7.24 -34.32 9.36
C MET A 345 7.86 -34.21 10.76
N GLN A 346 7.49 -35.08 11.70
CA GLN A 346 8.14 -35.19 13.01
C GLN A 346 9.58 -35.74 12.90
N HIS A 347 9.80 -36.74 12.05
CA HIS A 347 11.10 -37.41 11.85
C HIS A 347 12.07 -36.69 10.91
N LEU A 348 11.60 -35.74 10.09
CA LEU A 348 12.48 -34.89 9.31
C LEU A 348 13.48 -34.15 10.22
N PRO A 349 14.72 -33.89 9.77
CA PRO A 349 15.68 -33.12 10.56
C PRO A 349 15.11 -31.74 10.89
N ASP A 350 15.46 -31.23 12.07
CA ASP A 350 15.17 -29.85 12.44
C ASP A 350 16.18 -28.89 11.79
N PHE A 351 15.92 -27.58 11.87
CA PHE A 351 16.85 -26.57 11.36
C PHE A 351 18.18 -26.60 12.13
N GLU A 352 19.24 -26.20 11.44
CA GLU A 352 20.57 -26.07 12.03
C GLU A 352 20.55 -25.07 13.19
N MET A 353 21.07 -25.49 14.35
CA MET A 353 21.30 -24.60 15.50
C MET A 353 22.63 -23.87 15.32
N LEU A 354 22.59 -22.57 15.09
CA LEU A 354 23.77 -21.73 14.94
C LEU A 354 24.32 -21.29 16.30
N SER A 355 25.64 -21.37 16.43
CA SER A 355 26.37 -20.80 17.57
C SER A 355 26.59 -19.29 17.40
N ALA A 356 26.91 -18.59 18.49
CA ALA A 356 27.26 -17.17 18.43
C ALA A 356 28.42 -16.89 17.46
N ALA A 357 29.47 -17.73 17.48
CA ALA A 357 30.67 -17.54 16.66
C ALA A 357 30.43 -17.77 15.16
N SER A 358 29.57 -18.74 14.82
CA SER A 358 29.22 -19.00 13.42
C SER A 358 28.25 -17.96 12.87
N LEU A 359 27.42 -17.34 13.72
CA LEU A 359 26.40 -16.42 13.28
C LEU A 359 26.98 -15.17 12.61
N GLU A 360 27.93 -14.48 13.26
CA GLU A 360 28.48 -13.21 12.76
C GLU A 360 29.08 -13.34 11.36
N ASP A 361 29.86 -14.41 11.12
CA ASP A 361 30.45 -14.68 9.79
C ASP A 361 29.41 -15.12 8.76
N HIS A 362 28.43 -15.93 9.17
CA HIS A 362 27.41 -16.46 8.27
C HIS A 362 26.42 -15.40 7.78
N VAL A 363 25.94 -14.51 8.68
CA VAL A 363 24.93 -13.49 8.34
C VAL A 363 25.48 -12.35 7.49
N ALA A 364 26.79 -12.09 7.57
CA ALA A 364 27.43 -11.09 6.72
C ALA A 364 27.49 -11.54 5.24
N HIS A 365 27.69 -12.84 4.97
CA HIS A 365 27.94 -13.32 3.61
C HIS A 365 26.70 -13.90 2.92
N HIS A 366 25.85 -14.59 3.68
CA HIS A 366 24.71 -15.32 3.13
C HIS A 366 23.38 -14.75 3.63
N ARG A 367 22.31 -15.05 2.90
CA ARG A 367 20.95 -14.74 3.33
C ARG A 367 20.50 -15.80 4.32
N TRP A 368 20.04 -15.39 5.50
CA TRP A 368 19.60 -16.29 6.55
C TRP A 368 18.23 -15.91 7.08
N LEU A 369 17.33 -16.88 7.16
CA LEU A 369 16.09 -16.80 7.92
C LEU A 369 16.29 -17.52 9.25
N LEU A 370 16.26 -16.77 10.35
CA LEU A 370 16.63 -17.28 11.67
C LEU A 370 15.47 -17.21 12.65
N PHE A 371 15.19 -18.36 13.26
CA PHE A 371 14.29 -18.50 14.39
C PHE A 371 15.06 -18.27 15.69
N PHE A 372 14.79 -17.15 16.35
CA PHE A 372 15.32 -16.86 17.68
C PHE A 372 14.41 -17.45 18.73
N GLN A 373 14.97 -18.23 19.64
CA GLN A 373 14.25 -18.90 20.73
C GLN A 373 14.96 -18.68 22.07
N PHE A 374 14.25 -18.94 23.17
CA PHE A 374 14.77 -18.82 24.54
C PHE A 374 14.58 -20.17 25.25
N GLY A 375 15.53 -21.09 25.07
CA GLY A 375 15.44 -22.47 25.55
C GLY A 375 14.57 -23.37 24.66
N GLU A 376 13.88 -24.33 25.26
CA GLU A 376 13.04 -25.27 24.50
C GLU A 376 11.74 -24.60 24.01
N SER A 377 11.61 -24.48 22.69
CA SER A 377 10.38 -24.05 22.03
C SER A 377 9.36 -25.19 22.00
N ASP A 378 8.07 -24.87 22.16
CA ASP A 378 6.97 -25.81 21.95
C ASP A 378 7.00 -26.37 20.52
N LYS A 379 7.26 -27.67 20.38
CA LYS A 379 7.52 -28.34 19.09
C LYS A 379 6.26 -28.52 18.24
N SER A 380 5.08 -28.37 18.84
CA SER A 380 3.80 -28.85 18.30
C SER A 380 3.34 -28.15 17.00
N ASN A 381 3.73 -26.89 16.76
CA ASN A 381 3.29 -26.11 15.59
C ASN A 381 4.40 -25.80 14.55
N MET A 382 5.64 -26.26 14.76
CA MET A 382 6.79 -25.87 13.91
C MET A 382 7.09 -26.82 12.76
N HIS A 383 6.44 -27.99 12.69
CA HIS A 383 6.80 -29.01 11.72
C HIS A 383 6.60 -28.56 10.27
N GLU A 384 5.51 -27.85 9.97
CA GLU A 384 5.22 -27.36 8.62
C GLU A 384 6.31 -26.39 8.10
N PHE A 385 6.97 -25.65 8.99
CA PHE A 385 8.05 -24.73 8.61
C PHE A 385 9.26 -25.44 8.02
N LYS A 386 9.43 -26.75 8.21
CA LYS A 386 10.52 -27.50 7.56
C LYS A 386 10.49 -27.36 6.02
N LYS A 387 9.33 -27.04 5.43
CA LYS A 387 9.17 -26.68 4.00
C LYS A 387 9.95 -25.43 3.58
N LEU A 388 10.35 -24.56 4.50
CA LEU A 388 11.07 -23.31 4.20
C LEU A 388 12.40 -23.54 3.47
N ASN A 389 13.14 -24.60 3.83
CA ASN A 389 14.40 -24.96 3.15
C ASN A 389 14.21 -25.18 1.65
N PHE A 390 13.08 -25.77 1.27
CA PHE A 390 12.72 -25.98 -0.14
C PHE A 390 12.17 -24.69 -0.77
N LEU A 391 11.18 -24.07 -0.14
CA LEU A 391 10.46 -22.91 -0.71
C LEU A 391 11.34 -21.66 -0.88
N LEU A 392 12.43 -21.54 -0.12
CA LEU A 392 13.36 -20.43 -0.16
C LEU A 392 14.68 -20.73 -0.89
N LYS A 393 14.84 -21.96 -1.41
CA LYS A 393 16.06 -22.41 -2.10
C LYS A 393 16.44 -21.52 -3.27
N ASP A 394 15.47 -21.14 -4.11
CA ASP A 394 15.70 -20.32 -5.30
C ASP A 394 16.19 -18.89 -4.98
N GLU A 395 15.83 -18.38 -3.79
CA GLU A 395 16.28 -17.08 -3.30
C GLU A 395 17.61 -17.15 -2.53
N HIS A 396 18.20 -18.34 -2.46
CA HIS A 396 19.46 -18.64 -1.76
C HIS A 396 19.41 -18.24 -0.28
N ILE A 397 18.25 -18.40 0.37
CA ILE A 397 18.06 -18.13 1.80
C ILE A 397 18.20 -19.43 2.58
N GLN A 398 19.15 -19.47 3.50
CA GLN A 398 19.35 -20.58 4.43
C GLN A 398 18.44 -20.41 5.65
N VAL A 399 18.00 -21.51 6.27
CA VAL A 399 17.11 -21.47 7.43
C VAL A 399 17.80 -22.09 8.64
N GLY A 400 17.79 -21.37 9.76
CA GLY A 400 18.48 -21.78 10.98
C GLY A 400 17.74 -21.36 12.25
N LYS A 401 18.26 -21.80 13.39
CA LYS A 401 17.80 -21.46 14.72
C LYS A 401 18.93 -20.86 15.56
N VAL A 402 18.59 -19.94 16.45
CA VAL A 402 19.51 -19.36 17.42
C VAL A 402 18.85 -19.43 18.79
N ASP A 403 19.53 -20.06 19.76
CA ASP A 403 19.09 -20.03 21.16
C ASP A 403 19.72 -18.85 21.89
N CYS A 404 18.91 -17.86 22.22
CA CYS A 404 19.32 -16.65 22.91
C CYS A 404 19.82 -16.90 24.34
N LEU A 405 19.50 -18.05 24.96
CA LEU A 405 20.10 -18.43 26.24
C LEU A 405 21.56 -18.84 26.08
N SER A 406 21.93 -19.42 24.93
CA SER A 406 23.30 -19.79 24.61
C SER A 406 24.15 -18.62 24.08
N ALA A 407 23.50 -17.62 23.48
CA ALA A 407 24.13 -16.46 22.85
C ALA A 407 23.44 -15.13 23.24
N PRO A 408 23.41 -14.74 24.52
CA PRO A 408 22.62 -13.60 25.00
C PRO A 408 23.12 -12.25 24.48
N SER A 409 24.42 -12.10 24.22
CA SER A 409 25.00 -10.87 23.68
C SER A 409 24.50 -10.59 22.25
N VAL A 410 24.46 -11.62 21.41
CA VAL A 410 23.96 -11.54 20.03
C VAL A 410 22.51 -11.06 20.02
N CYS A 411 21.64 -11.73 20.77
CA CYS A 411 20.22 -11.38 20.79
C CYS A 411 19.99 -9.99 21.39
N SER A 412 20.73 -9.62 22.45
CA SER A 412 20.61 -8.30 23.07
C SER A 412 21.06 -7.17 22.13
N ASN A 413 22.11 -7.37 21.32
CA ASN A 413 22.57 -6.38 20.33
C ASN A 413 21.56 -6.17 19.20
N LEU A 414 20.80 -7.21 18.86
CA LEU A 414 19.71 -7.17 17.88
C LEU A 414 18.36 -6.74 18.50
N TYR A 415 18.33 -6.44 19.80
CA TYR A 415 17.13 -6.13 20.59
C TYR A 415 16.06 -7.23 20.57
N VAL A 416 16.48 -8.48 20.50
CA VAL A 416 15.62 -9.66 20.56
C VAL A 416 15.50 -10.12 22.01
N TYR A 417 14.32 -9.88 22.61
CA TYR A 417 14.01 -10.22 24.01
C TYR A 417 12.92 -11.28 24.17
N GLN A 418 12.33 -11.71 23.07
CA GLN A 418 11.29 -12.73 23.01
C GLN A 418 11.45 -13.55 21.72
N PRO A 419 10.89 -14.77 21.63
CA PRO A 419 10.99 -15.56 20.42
C PRO A 419 10.50 -14.77 19.20
N CYS A 420 11.32 -14.71 18.15
CA CYS A 420 10.99 -13.99 16.94
C CYS A 420 11.65 -14.65 15.72
N LEU A 421 11.23 -14.22 14.55
CA LEU A 421 11.77 -14.66 13.27
C LEU A 421 12.37 -13.45 12.57
N ALA A 422 13.64 -13.52 12.15
CA ALA A 422 14.28 -12.44 11.42
C ALA A 422 14.94 -12.97 10.15
N VAL A 423 14.98 -12.14 9.12
CA VAL A 423 15.68 -12.45 7.86
C VAL A 423 16.81 -11.45 7.63
N PHE A 424 18.01 -11.99 7.48
CA PHE A 424 19.24 -11.26 7.17
C PHE A 424 19.45 -11.25 5.66
N LYS A 425 19.77 -10.07 5.11
CA LYS A 425 19.84 -9.83 3.67
C LYS A 425 21.17 -10.28 3.06
N GLY A 426 22.20 -10.46 3.87
CA GLY A 426 23.57 -10.76 3.45
C GLY A 426 24.17 -9.66 2.58
N LYS A 427 25.18 -10.02 1.76
CA LYS A 427 25.91 -9.13 0.83
C LYS A 427 26.95 -8.21 1.48
N GLY A 428 27.56 -8.63 2.58
CA GLY A 428 28.57 -7.87 3.30
C GLY A 428 27.99 -6.83 4.26
N THR A 429 26.68 -6.87 4.52
CA THR A 429 26.01 -6.06 5.55
C THR A 429 25.28 -6.97 6.54
N GLU A 430 25.06 -6.45 7.75
CA GLU A 430 24.27 -7.11 8.80
C GLU A 430 22.79 -6.68 8.73
N ASP A 431 22.33 -6.21 7.57
CA ASP A 431 20.97 -5.69 7.41
C ASP A 431 19.95 -6.82 7.57
N TYR A 432 18.94 -6.57 8.41
CA TYR A 432 17.87 -7.52 8.69
C TYR A 432 16.52 -6.84 8.83
N GLU A 433 15.47 -7.64 8.72
CA GLU A 433 14.11 -7.28 9.13
C GLU A 433 13.55 -8.38 10.05
N ILE A 434 12.67 -8.00 10.98
CA ILE A 434 11.92 -8.94 11.84
C ILE A 434 10.54 -9.18 11.23
N HIS A 435 10.07 -10.43 11.29
CA HIS A 435 8.73 -10.82 10.88
C HIS A 435 7.72 -10.46 11.97
N HIS A 436 6.68 -9.73 11.60
CA HIS A 436 5.59 -9.31 12.49
C HIS A 436 4.21 -9.83 12.02
N GLY A 437 4.20 -10.63 10.96
CA GLY A 437 2.98 -11.17 10.37
C GLY A 437 2.41 -12.35 11.14
N LYS A 438 1.59 -13.15 10.48
CA LYS A 438 1.06 -14.38 11.07
C LYS A 438 2.15 -15.44 10.98
N MET A 439 2.38 -16.21 12.05
CA MET A 439 3.33 -17.33 12.05
C MET A 439 2.78 -18.52 11.24
N ILE A 440 2.68 -18.36 9.93
CA ILE A 440 2.16 -19.32 8.96
C ILE A 440 3.11 -19.37 7.75
N LEU A 441 3.22 -20.55 7.14
CA LEU A 441 4.27 -20.84 6.16
C LEU A 441 4.32 -19.84 4.99
N TYR A 442 3.18 -19.57 4.34
CA TYR A 442 3.15 -18.69 3.16
C TYR A 442 3.51 -17.24 3.50
N ASP A 443 3.10 -16.75 4.67
CA ASP A 443 3.37 -15.38 5.12
C ASP A 443 4.87 -15.21 5.42
N ILE A 444 5.47 -16.21 6.08
CA ILE A 444 6.92 -16.26 6.33
C ILE A 444 7.70 -16.30 5.01
N VAL A 445 7.28 -17.13 4.04
CA VAL A 445 7.95 -17.22 2.74
C VAL A 445 7.87 -15.89 2.01
N ALA A 446 6.69 -15.29 1.92
CA ALA A 446 6.51 -14.01 1.24
C ALA A 446 7.36 -12.92 1.90
N PHE A 447 7.33 -12.82 3.23
CA PHE A 447 8.17 -11.91 4.00
C PHE A 447 9.66 -12.09 3.70
N ALA A 448 10.16 -13.32 3.80
CA ALA A 448 11.57 -13.62 3.60
C ALA A 448 12.01 -13.21 2.19
N LYS A 449 11.28 -13.64 1.15
CA LYS A 449 11.57 -13.31 -0.26
C LYS A 449 11.47 -11.82 -0.54
N GLU A 450 10.47 -11.14 0.01
CA GLU A 450 10.28 -9.71 -0.22
C GLU A 450 11.36 -8.88 0.47
N SER A 451 11.68 -9.21 1.72
CA SER A 451 12.69 -8.54 2.55
C SER A 451 14.10 -8.67 1.98
N VAL A 452 14.58 -9.88 1.63
CA VAL A 452 15.96 -10.02 1.10
C VAL A 452 16.18 -9.35 -0.25
N ASN A 453 15.09 -8.99 -0.93
CA ASN A 453 15.08 -8.28 -2.21
C ASN A 453 14.69 -6.80 -2.06
N SER A 454 14.42 -6.31 -0.84
CA SER A 454 14.15 -4.90 -0.51
C SER A 454 15.39 -4.23 0.12
N HIS A 455 15.30 -2.92 0.37
CA HIS A 455 16.33 -2.12 1.04
C HIS A 455 15.85 -1.50 2.36
N VAL A 456 14.77 -2.05 2.95
CA VAL A 456 14.28 -1.65 4.28
C VAL A 456 15.10 -2.37 5.35
N ILE A 457 15.56 -1.66 6.37
CA ILE A 457 16.33 -2.26 7.48
C ILE A 457 15.68 -2.00 8.84
N THR A 458 15.91 -2.88 9.81
CA THR A 458 15.52 -2.63 11.20
C THR A 458 16.44 -1.58 11.83
N LEU A 459 15.84 -0.53 12.40
CA LEU A 459 16.53 0.51 13.13
C LEU A 459 16.45 0.28 14.65
N GLY A 460 17.47 0.77 15.34
CA GLY A 460 17.55 0.89 16.78
C GLY A 460 18.42 2.11 17.14
N PRO A 461 18.62 2.39 18.43
CA PRO A 461 19.38 3.56 18.90
C PRO A 461 20.80 3.66 18.31
N GLN A 462 21.43 2.54 17.97
CA GLN A 462 22.80 2.44 17.48
C GLN A 462 22.97 2.83 16.00
N ASN A 463 21.93 2.67 15.17
CA ASN A 463 21.98 2.94 13.73
C ASN A 463 20.88 3.95 13.29
N PHE A 464 20.22 4.61 14.24
CA PHE A 464 19.16 5.57 13.92
C PHE A 464 19.71 6.79 13.16
N PRO A 465 19.05 7.23 12.07
CA PRO A 465 19.51 8.35 11.28
C PRO A 465 19.36 9.67 12.04
N GLY A 466 20.44 10.10 12.68
CA GLY A 466 20.54 11.40 13.35
C GLY A 466 20.81 12.54 12.36
N LYS A 467 21.98 13.18 12.48
CA LYS A 467 22.42 14.28 11.60
C LYS A 467 23.13 13.78 10.33
N GLU A 468 22.59 12.75 9.70
CA GLU A 468 23.20 12.18 8.49
C GLU A 468 23.04 13.11 7.27
N LYS A 469 23.96 12.98 6.30
CA LYS A 469 23.88 13.73 5.04
C LYS A 469 22.90 13.11 4.04
N GLU A 470 22.69 11.80 4.13
CA GLU A 470 21.79 11.06 3.25
C GLU A 470 20.37 11.09 3.83
N PRO A 471 19.35 11.28 2.99
CA PRO A 471 17.98 11.30 3.47
C PRO A 471 17.50 9.87 3.81
N TRP A 472 16.70 9.77 4.86
CA TRP A 472 16.09 8.53 5.32
C TRP A 472 14.58 8.66 5.36
N LEU A 473 13.88 7.57 5.04
CA LEU A 473 12.49 7.38 5.39
C LEU A 473 12.42 6.33 6.48
N VAL A 474 11.90 6.73 7.63
CA VAL A 474 11.76 5.91 8.82
C VAL A 474 10.29 5.70 9.10
N ASP A 475 9.88 4.44 9.20
CA ASP A 475 8.54 4.07 9.63
C ASP A 475 8.55 3.71 11.12
N PHE A 476 7.88 4.54 11.92
CA PHE A 476 7.68 4.29 13.35
C PHE A 476 6.40 3.48 13.54
N PHE A 477 6.53 2.26 14.04
CA PHE A 477 5.42 1.32 14.06
C PHE A 477 5.37 0.49 15.34
N ALA A 478 4.26 -0.22 15.51
CA ALA A 478 4.10 -1.23 16.53
C ALA A 478 3.70 -2.56 15.86
N PRO A 479 4.33 -3.71 16.20
CA PRO A 479 4.03 -5.00 15.57
C PRO A 479 2.58 -5.44 15.68
N TRP A 480 1.91 -5.08 16.77
CA TRP A 480 0.52 -5.45 17.03
C TRP A 480 -0.51 -4.64 16.22
N CYS A 481 -0.08 -3.57 15.55
CA CYS A 481 -0.93 -2.67 14.78
C CYS A 481 -1.17 -3.22 13.36
N PRO A 482 -2.41 -3.54 12.96
CA PRO A 482 -2.66 -4.09 11.62
C PRO A 482 -2.32 -3.14 10.46
N PRO A 483 -2.68 -1.83 10.49
CA PRO A 483 -2.26 -0.89 9.44
C PRO A 483 -0.73 -0.80 9.31
N CYS A 484 0.00 -0.99 10.40
CA CYS A 484 1.46 -0.99 10.41
C CYS A 484 2.01 -2.18 9.61
N ARG A 485 1.49 -3.37 9.88
CA ARG A 485 1.90 -4.59 9.16
C ARG A 485 1.54 -4.52 7.67
N ALA A 486 0.40 -3.89 7.34
CA ALA A 486 -0.01 -3.67 5.95
C ALA A 486 0.89 -2.69 5.19
N LEU A 487 1.54 -1.74 5.88
CA LEU A 487 2.48 -0.79 5.28
C LEU A 487 3.85 -1.42 4.95
N LEU A 488 4.32 -2.41 5.73
CA LEU A 488 5.66 -2.99 5.55
C LEU A 488 5.94 -3.48 4.11
N PRO A 489 5.05 -4.25 3.44
CA PRO A 489 5.25 -4.64 2.04
C PRO A 489 5.32 -3.45 1.08
N GLU A 490 4.48 -2.43 1.28
CA GLU A 490 4.47 -1.22 0.45
C GLU A 490 5.76 -0.42 0.61
N LEU A 491 6.31 -0.38 1.84
CA LEU A 491 7.60 0.20 2.14
C LEU A 491 8.75 -0.53 1.41
N ARG A 492 8.71 -1.87 1.42
CA ARG A 492 9.68 -2.70 0.69
C ARG A 492 9.59 -2.45 -0.82
N LYS A 493 8.39 -2.36 -1.38
CA LYS A 493 8.18 -2.02 -2.80
C LYS A 493 8.74 -0.64 -3.15
N ALA A 494 8.50 0.38 -2.32
CA ALA A 494 9.04 1.73 -2.52
C ALA A 494 10.57 1.75 -2.44
N SER A 495 11.16 1.02 -1.48
CA SER A 495 12.62 0.94 -1.28
C SER A 495 13.38 0.43 -2.51
N LYS A 496 12.76 -0.45 -3.31
CA LYS A 496 13.35 -0.98 -4.56
C LYS A 496 13.46 0.08 -5.66
N HIS A 497 12.61 1.10 -5.65
CA HIS A 497 12.58 2.16 -6.68
C HIS A 497 13.48 3.35 -6.35
N LEU A 498 13.87 3.51 -5.08
CA LEU A 498 14.62 4.67 -4.58
C LEU A 498 16.03 4.32 -4.08
N ILE A 499 16.57 3.22 -4.59
CA ILE A 499 17.94 2.77 -4.29
C ILE A 499 18.93 3.90 -4.63
N GLY A 500 19.76 4.25 -3.66
CA GLY A 500 20.78 5.30 -3.78
C GLY A 500 20.25 6.73 -3.69
N GLN A 501 18.94 6.95 -3.64
CA GLN A 501 18.33 8.26 -3.43
C GLN A 501 17.89 8.47 -1.99
N LEU A 502 17.35 7.42 -1.35
CA LEU A 502 16.79 7.45 -0.02
C LEU A 502 17.02 6.11 0.67
N LYS A 503 17.40 6.12 1.95
CA LYS A 503 17.46 4.91 2.79
C LYS A 503 16.13 4.66 3.49
N PHE A 504 15.82 3.40 3.75
CA PHE A 504 14.55 2.99 4.35
C PHE A 504 14.80 2.23 5.63
N GLY A 505 14.12 2.61 6.70
CA GLY A 505 14.22 1.92 7.98
C GLY A 505 12.88 1.82 8.69
N THR A 506 12.74 0.80 9.53
CA THR A 506 11.59 0.62 10.42
C THR A 506 12.06 0.67 11.86
N LEU A 507 11.32 1.35 12.74
CA LEU A 507 11.61 1.44 14.17
C LEU A 507 10.43 0.89 14.96
N ASP A 508 10.67 -0.18 15.72
CA ASP A 508 9.69 -0.77 16.61
C ASP A 508 9.56 0.06 17.90
N CYS A 509 8.44 0.78 18.03
CA CYS A 509 8.16 1.62 19.19
C CYS A 509 7.78 0.84 20.45
N THR A 510 7.48 -0.46 20.34
CA THR A 510 7.26 -1.32 21.51
C THR A 510 8.56 -1.74 22.19
N ILE A 511 9.67 -1.66 21.45
CA ILE A 511 11.03 -1.90 21.95
C ILE A 511 11.73 -0.57 22.27
N HIS A 512 11.57 0.43 21.41
CA HIS A 512 12.30 1.70 21.46
C HIS A 512 11.40 2.89 21.84
N GLU A 513 10.60 2.74 22.89
CA GLU A 513 9.64 3.77 23.36
C GLU A 513 10.29 5.15 23.52
N GLY A 514 11.48 5.22 24.11
CA GLY A 514 12.20 6.48 24.34
C GLY A 514 12.51 7.25 23.05
N LEU A 515 12.86 6.53 21.97
CA LEU A 515 13.18 7.13 20.68
C LEU A 515 11.91 7.60 19.96
N CYS A 516 10.83 6.83 20.01
CA CYS A 516 9.53 7.24 19.47
C CYS A 516 8.94 8.45 20.23
N ASN A 517 9.08 8.47 21.56
CA ASN A 517 8.67 9.60 22.39
C ASN A 517 9.48 10.88 22.07
N MET A 518 10.79 10.74 21.83
CA MET A 518 11.66 11.87 21.44
C MET A 518 11.20 12.51 20.12
N HIS A 519 10.69 11.71 19.19
CA HIS A 519 10.14 12.17 17.91
C HIS A 519 8.64 12.48 17.97
N ASN A 520 8.02 12.47 19.16
CA ASN A 520 6.60 12.78 19.38
C ASN A 520 5.66 11.93 18.52
N ILE A 521 5.97 10.64 18.37
CA ILE A 521 5.11 9.67 17.69
C ILE A 521 3.88 9.38 18.57
N ARG A 522 2.68 9.60 18.05
CA ARG A 522 1.42 9.48 18.80
C ARG A 522 0.47 8.41 18.26
N ALA A 523 0.76 7.87 17.09
CA ALA A 523 -0.03 6.83 16.45
C ALA A 523 0.86 5.99 15.54
N TYR A 524 0.37 4.81 15.16
CA TYR A 524 1.11 3.88 14.34
C TYR A 524 0.29 3.47 13.10
N PRO A 525 0.92 3.28 11.93
CA PRO A 525 2.29 3.67 11.63
C PRO A 525 2.40 5.21 11.49
N THR A 526 3.55 5.77 11.85
CA THR A 526 3.91 7.16 11.53
C THR A 526 5.18 7.14 10.69
N THR A 527 5.05 7.47 9.41
CA THR A 527 6.17 7.43 8.47
C THR A 527 6.77 8.83 8.33
N VAL A 528 8.08 8.94 8.47
CA VAL A 528 8.78 10.24 8.57
C VAL A 528 10.01 10.22 7.69
N VAL A 529 10.17 11.28 6.90
CA VAL A 529 11.40 11.52 6.13
C VAL A 529 12.31 12.46 6.92
N PHE A 530 13.51 11.96 7.19
CA PHE A 530 14.64 12.70 7.75
C PHE A 530 15.54 13.14 6.60
N ASN A 531 15.55 14.44 6.28
CA ASN A 531 16.45 15.02 5.31
C ASN A 531 17.25 16.13 6.00
N GLN A 532 18.52 15.86 6.31
CA GLN A 532 19.38 16.78 7.07
C GLN A 532 18.75 17.17 8.42
N SER A 533 18.51 18.45 8.67
CA SER A 533 17.85 18.94 9.90
C SER A 533 16.34 19.11 9.76
N THR A 534 15.77 18.76 8.60
CA THR A 534 14.33 18.88 8.32
C THR A 534 13.64 17.52 8.42
N ILE A 535 12.52 17.50 9.12
CA ILE A 535 11.70 16.31 9.38
C ILE A 535 10.35 16.53 8.72
N HIS A 536 9.93 15.59 7.88
CA HIS A 536 8.67 15.64 7.15
C HIS A 536 7.85 14.39 7.43
N GLU A 537 6.72 14.54 8.13
CA GLU A 537 5.76 13.44 8.34
C GLU A 537 4.97 13.19 7.04
N TYR A 538 4.77 11.91 6.73
CA TYR A 538 3.95 11.46 5.62
C TYR A 538 2.54 11.14 6.10
N GLU A 539 1.54 11.78 5.48
CA GLU A 539 0.13 11.64 5.85
C GLU A 539 -0.76 11.12 4.70
N GLY A 540 -0.15 10.70 3.58
CA GLY A 540 -0.87 10.13 2.44
C GLY A 540 -1.26 8.66 2.66
N HIS A 541 -1.88 8.05 1.65
CA HIS A 541 -2.24 6.63 1.73
C HIS A 541 -1.00 5.74 1.67
N HIS A 542 -1.00 4.68 2.48
CA HIS A 542 0.10 3.74 2.66
C HIS A 542 0.30 2.78 1.47
N SER A 543 0.56 3.34 0.30
CA SER A 543 0.88 2.63 -0.94
C SER A 543 2.24 3.07 -1.46
N ALA A 544 2.95 2.16 -2.10
CA ALA A 544 4.26 2.46 -2.68
C ALA A 544 4.19 3.65 -3.65
N GLU A 545 3.14 3.75 -4.47
CA GLU A 545 2.95 4.83 -5.45
C GLU A 545 2.91 6.22 -4.79
N GLN A 546 2.13 6.37 -3.72
CA GLN A 546 2.00 7.67 -3.05
C GLN A 546 3.21 8.02 -2.19
N ILE A 547 3.88 7.01 -1.61
CA ILE A 547 5.16 7.21 -0.93
C ILE A 547 6.20 7.75 -1.92
N LEU A 548 6.28 7.15 -3.12
CA LEU A 548 7.18 7.61 -4.18
C LEU A 548 6.87 9.05 -4.63
N GLU A 549 5.59 9.39 -4.83
CA GLU A 549 5.18 10.75 -5.19
C GLU A 549 5.57 11.76 -4.11
N PHE A 550 5.36 11.42 -2.83
CA PHE A 550 5.73 12.27 -1.71
C PHE A 550 7.25 12.52 -1.63
N ILE A 551 8.06 11.47 -1.79
CA ILE A 551 9.52 11.60 -1.75
C ILE A 551 10.03 12.44 -2.92
N GLN A 552 9.49 12.24 -4.12
CA GLN A 552 9.84 13.06 -5.29
C GLN A 552 9.54 14.55 -5.06
N ASP A 553 8.43 14.86 -4.39
CA ASP A 553 8.07 16.22 -4.02
C ASP A 553 9.01 16.80 -2.96
N LEU A 554 9.41 16.03 -1.94
CA LEU A 554 10.39 16.48 -0.94
C LEU A 554 11.77 16.77 -1.54
N MET A 555 12.19 16.01 -2.55
CA MET A 555 13.45 16.26 -3.24
C MET A 555 13.43 17.54 -4.09
N ASN A 556 12.26 17.99 -4.52
CA ASN A 556 12.08 19.21 -5.32
C ASN A 556 10.80 19.97 -4.91
N PRO A 557 10.80 20.60 -3.72
CA PRO A 557 9.60 21.16 -3.14
C PRO A 557 9.09 22.32 -3.97
N SER A 558 7.85 22.18 -4.46
CA SER A 558 7.19 23.23 -5.24
C SER A 558 6.28 24.12 -4.39
N VAL A 559 5.95 23.67 -3.18
CA VAL A 559 5.08 24.37 -2.22
C VAL A 559 5.89 24.75 -0.98
N VAL A 560 5.82 26.02 -0.59
CA VAL A 560 6.48 26.54 0.61
C VAL A 560 5.61 26.28 1.84
N SER A 561 6.10 25.49 2.80
CA SER A 561 5.43 25.31 4.09
C SER A 561 5.58 26.58 4.94
N LEU A 562 4.47 27.24 5.26
CA LEU A 562 4.43 28.51 5.97
C LEU A 562 4.18 28.30 7.46
N THR A 563 5.00 28.97 8.26
CA THR A 563 4.84 29.22 9.70
C THR A 563 4.26 30.63 9.91
N PRO A 564 3.82 30.98 11.13
CA PRO A 564 3.35 32.34 11.40
C PRO A 564 4.34 33.44 11.02
N ASP A 565 5.62 33.26 11.35
CA ASP A 565 6.66 34.26 11.05
C ASP A 565 6.92 34.37 9.54
N THR A 566 7.01 33.22 8.86
CA THR A 566 7.27 33.19 7.41
C THR A 566 6.06 33.64 6.60
N PHE A 567 4.83 33.40 7.07
CA PHE A 567 3.62 33.95 6.44
C PHE A 567 3.62 35.47 6.48
N VAL A 568 3.97 36.07 7.63
CA VAL A 568 4.08 37.53 7.74
C VAL A 568 5.20 38.05 6.84
N ALA A 569 6.39 37.47 6.90
CA ALA A 569 7.56 37.93 6.17
C ALA A 569 7.44 37.75 4.65
N LEU A 570 6.92 36.62 4.19
CA LEU A 570 6.90 36.25 2.77
C LEU A 570 5.59 36.63 2.07
N VAL A 571 4.44 36.54 2.75
CA VAL A 571 3.12 36.75 2.12
C VAL A 571 2.57 38.14 2.43
N LYS A 572 2.48 38.53 3.70
CA LYS A 572 1.98 39.88 4.06
C LYS A 572 2.95 40.98 3.65
N GLN A 573 4.25 40.75 3.86
CA GLN A 573 5.32 41.69 3.52
C GLN A 573 5.94 41.45 2.12
N ARG A 574 5.30 40.63 1.27
CA ARG A 574 5.72 40.36 -0.12
C ARG A 574 6.11 41.60 -0.92
N LYS A 575 6.99 41.42 -1.91
CA LYS A 575 7.41 42.48 -2.83
C LYS A 575 6.25 42.91 -3.73
N ARG A 576 6.40 44.05 -4.41
CA ARG A 576 5.30 44.67 -5.18
C ARG A 576 4.79 43.78 -6.33
N ASP A 577 5.70 43.06 -6.98
CA ASP A 577 5.47 42.22 -8.15
C ASP A 577 5.19 40.75 -7.82
N GLU A 578 5.30 40.35 -6.56
CA GLU A 578 5.08 38.98 -6.10
C GLU A 578 3.57 38.70 -5.90
N VAL A 579 3.14 37.53 -6.38
CA VAL A 579 1.80 36.98 -6.15
C VAL A 579 1.97 35.67 -5.41
N TRP A 580 1.13 35.47 -4.40
CA TRP A 580 1.13 34.26 -3.59
C TRP A 580 -0.21 33.54 -3.68
N MET A 581 -0.16 32.22 -3.70
CA MET A 581 -1.30 31.36 -3.38
C MET A 581 -1.00 30.61 -2.10
N VAL A 582 -1.96 30.56 -1.19
CA VAL A 582 -1.81 29.87 0.09
C VAL A 582 -3.01 28.97 0.33
N ASP A 583 -2.74 27.70 0.60
CA ASP A 583 -3.71 26.73 1.10
C ASP A 583 -3.66 26.70 2.64
N PHE A 584 -4.77 27.00 3.28
CA PHE A 584 -4.95 26.89 4.72
C PHE A 584 -5.67 25.57 5.00
N TYR A 585 -4.95 24.60 5.56
CA TYR A 585 -5.41 23.22 5.64
C TYR A 585 -5.30 22.67 7.06
N ALA A 586 -5.98 21.56 7.30
CA ALA A 586 -5.79 20.74 8.49
C ALA A 586 -5.42 19.31 8.07
N PRO A 587 -4.41 18.67 8.70
CA PRO A 587 -3.99 17.29 8.40
C PRO A 587 -5.11 16.24 8.40
N TRP A 588 -6.07 16.36 9.32
CA TRP A 588 -7.17 15.41 9.48
C TRP A 588 -8.33 15.58 8.50
N CYS A 589 -8.33 16.65 7.69
CA CYS A 589 -9.41 17.00 6.79
C CYS A 589 -9.30 16.22 5.47
N GLY A 590 -10.29 15.38 5.16
CA GLY A 590 -10.28 14.53 3.96
C GLY A 590 -10.16 15.33 2.64
N PRO A 591 -10.95 16.41 2.45
CA PRO A 591 -10.81 17.28 1.27
C PRO A 591 -9.42 17.96 1.17
N CYS A 592 -8.76 18.22 2.30
CA CYS A 592 -7.42 18.79 2.34
C CYS A 592 -6.37 17.78 1.86
N GLN A 593 -6.47 16.53 2.33
CA GLN A 593 -5.63 15.42 1.87
C GLN A 593 -5.80 15.19 0.36
N ALA A 594 -7.03 15.25 -0.15
CA ALA A 594 -7.32 15.14 -1.58
C ALA A 594 -6.80 16.34 -2.41
N LEU A 595 -6.80 17.55 -1.84
CA LEU A 595 -6.30 18.76 -2.49
C LEU A 595 -4.77 18.77 -2.60
N MET A 596 -4.06 18.32 -1.57
CA MET A 596 -2.60 18.42 -1.47
C MET A 596 -1.81 17.94 -2.71
N PRO A 597 -2.09 16.76 -3.31
CA PRO A 597 -1.38 16.34 -4.53
C PRO A 597 -1.67 17.26 -5.73
N GLU A 598 -2.92 17.70 -5.90
CA GLU A 598 -3.30 18.65 -6.95
C GLU A 598 -2.69 20.04 -6.71
N TRP A 599 -2.59 20.48 -5.45
CA TRP A 599 -1.94 21.73 -5.05
C TRP A 599 -0.45 21.73 -5.41
N LYS A 600 0.25 20.63 -5.12
CA LYS A 600 1.67 20.44 -5.49
C LYS A 600 1.86 20.38 -6.99
N ARG A 601 0.99 19.66 -7.72
CA ARG A 601 1.01 19.61 -9.18
C ARG A 601 0.80 21.01 -9.79
N MET A 602 -0.16 21.78 -9.27
CA MET A 602 -0.39 23.16 -9.67
C MET A 602 0.84 24.03 -9.41
N ALA A 603 1.46 23.91 -8.23
CA ALA A 603 2.66 24.67 -7.88
C ALA A 603 3.82 24.42 -8.85
N ARG A 604 4.03 23.17 -9.29
CA ARG A 604 5.00 22.83 -10.35
C ARG A 604 4.71 23.56 -11.66
N LEU A 605 3.44 23.67 -12.05
CA LEU A 605 3.00 24.36 -13.26
C LEU A 605 3.10 25.89 -13.16
N LEU A 606 3.02 26.44 -11.95
CA LEU A 606 3.11 27.88 -11.66
C LEU A 606 4.54 28.35 -11.34
N ASN A 607 5.52 27.45 -11.37
CA ASN A 607 6.89 27.75 -10.97
C ASN A 607 7.45 28.97 -11.72
N GLY A 608 7.93 29.96 -10.97
CA GLY A 608 8.44 31.23 -11.49
C GLY A 608 7.38 32.26 -11.91
N LEU A 609 6.08 31.93 -11.83
CA LEU A 609 4.97 32.85 -12.13
C LEU A 609 4.24 33.29 -10.85
N ILE A 610 3.87 32.33 -10.01
CA ILE A 610 3.15 32.55 -8.74
C ILE A 610 3.81 31.67 -7.68
N THR A 611 4.14 32.24 -6.53
CA THR A 611 4.68 31.46 -5.42
C THR A 611 3.54 30.76 -4.69
N VAL A 612 3.69 29.47 -4.42
CA VAL A 612 2.65 28.67 -3.78
C VAL A 612 3.12 28.24 -2.40
N GLY A 613 2.27 28.40 -1.39
CA GLY A 613 2.52 27.97 -0.03
C GLY A 613 1.34 27.22 0.59
N SER A 614 1.58 26.63 1.75
CA SER A 614 0.55 25.97 2.56
C SER A 614 0.78 26.28 4.04
N MET A 615 -0.30 26.32 4.83
CA MET A 615 -0.24 26.55 6.27
C MET A 615 -1.11 25.55 7.03
N ASP A 616 -0.47 24.85 7.97
CA ASP A 616 -1.12 23.90 8.87
C ASP A 616 -1.86 24.64 9.99
N CYS A 617 -3.18 24.68 9.88
CA CYS A 617 -4.07 25.32 10.84
C CYS A 617 -4.35 24.49 12.09
N GLN A 618 -4.00 23.21 12.11
CA GLN A 618 -4.01 22.42 13.34
C GLN A 618 -2.83 22.82 14.22
N LYS A 619 -1.64 22.96 13.64
CA LYS A 619 -0.44 23.40 14.36
C LYS A 619 -0.48 24.88 14.72
N TYR A 620 -0.98 25.73 13.83
CA TYR A 620 -1.00 27.19 13.99
C TYR A 620 -2.42 27.76 14.12
N PHE A 621 -3.25 27.12 14.95
CA PHE A 621 -4.67 27.44 15.15
C PHE A 621 -4.92 28.94 15.40
N SER A 622 -4.16 29.57 16.30
CA SER A 622 -4.35 30.99 16.64
C SER A 622 -4.19 31.92 15.45
N LEU A 623 -3.23 31.64 14.56
CA LEU A 623 -3.04 32.46 13.35
C LEU A 623 -4.16 32.21 12.34
N CYS A 624 -4.53 30.96 12.07
CA CYS A 624 -5.61 30.68 11.12
C CYS A 624 -6.94 31.28 11.58
N HIS A 625 -7.20 31.28 12.89
CA HIS A 625 -8.36 31.95 13.48
C HIS A 625 -8.28 33.47 13.31
N GLN A 626 -7.12 34.09 13.55
CA GLN A 626 -6.89 35.53 13.30
C GLN A 626 -7.05 35.91 11.83
N GLU A 627 -6.64 35.03 10.91
CA GLU A 627 -6.84 35.18 9.46
C GLU A 627 -8.28 34.83 9.04
N ASN A 628 -9.18 34.57 9.98
CA ASN A 628 -10.60 34.27 9.75
C ASN A 628 -10.82 33.08 8.80
N VAL A 629 -10.05 32.00 8.98
CA VAL A 629 -10.24 30.73 8.26
C VAL A 629 -11.39 29.97 8.94
N GLN A 630 -12.48 29.76 8.21
CA GLN A 630 -13.74 29.20 8.75
C GLN A 630 -13.94 27.71 8.41
N GLY A 631 -13.17 27.17 7.46
CA GLY A 631 -13.25 25.78 7.03
C GLY A 631 -12.00 25.40 6.24
N TYR A 632 -11.82 24.10 6.04
CA TYR A 632 -10.63 23.56 5.39
C TYR A 632 -11.02 22.69 4.18
N PRO A 633 -10.24 22.71 3.08
CA PRO A 633 -9.17 23.65 2.80
C PRO A 633 -9.70 25.02 2.33
N GLU A 634 -9.10 26.10 2.83
CA GLU A 634 -9.37 27.48 2.40
C GLU A 634 -8.21 27.95 1.51
N ILE A 635 -8.51 28.20 0.23
CA ILE A 635 -7.51 28.58 -0.78
C ILE A 635 -7.60 30.08 -1.02
N ARG A 636 -6.49 30.79 -0.83
CA ARG A 636 -6.41 32.25 -1.01
C ARG A 636 -5.32 32.65 -1.97
N LEU A 637 -5.61 33.66 -2.81
CA LEU A 637 -4.65 34.34 -3.67
C LEU A 637 -4.39 35.75 -3.15
N PHE A 638 -3.12 36.06 -2.95
CA PHE A 638 -2.61 37.36 -2.54
C PHE A 638 -2.01 38.06 -3.76
N PRO A 639 -2.72 39.06 -4.34
CA PRO A 639 -2.31 39.70 -5.59
C PRO A 639 -1.07 40.59 -5.41
N GLN A 640 -0.54 41.13 -6.50
CA GLN A 640 0.49 42.18 -6.46
C GLN A 640 0.02 43.36 -5.60
N LYS A 641 0.95 43.99 -4.86
CA LYS A 641 0.59 45.17 -4.04
C LYS A 641 0.18 46.31 -4.97
N SER A 642 -1.10 46.67 -4.93
CA SER A 642 -1.69 47.81 -5.65
C SER A 642 -2.31 48.80 -4.66
N ASN A 643 -2.70 49.98 -5.14
CA ASN A 643 -3.40 50.99 -4.32
C ASN A 643 -4.86 50.60 -3.98
N ALA A 644 -5.35 49.44 -4.46
CA ALA A 644 -6.69 48.94 -4.14
C ALA A 644 -6.67 48.03 -2.89
N ASP A 645 -7.67 48.17 -2.03
CA ASP A 645 -7.81 47.57 -0.68
C ASP A 645 -7.98 46.03 -0.62
N HIS A 646 -7.78 45.30 -1.71
CA HIS A 646 -7.98 43.84 -1.70
C HIS A 646 -6.77 43.13 -1.09
N HIS A 647 -6.95 42.60 0.13
CA HIS A 647 -5.90 41.91 0.87
C HIS A 647 -5.63 40.50 0.31
N TYR A 648 -6.68 39.80 -0.13
CA TYR A 648 -6.64 38.49 -0.80
C TYR A 648 -7.96 38.21 -1.54
N TYR A 649 -7.98 37.16 -2.36
CA TYR A 649 -9.18 36.57 -2.97
C TYR A 649 -9.32 35.11 -2.56
N SER A 650 -10.49 34.68 -2.10
CA SER A 650 -10.77 33.27 -1.79
C SER A 650 -11.29 32.52 -3.03
N TYR A 651 -10.82 31.29 -3.21
CA TYR A 651 -11.31 30.41 -4.28
C TYR A 651 -12.63 29.75 -3.88
N ASN A 652 -13.71 30.09 -4.60
CA ASN A 652 -15.05 29.53 -4.38
C ASN A 652 -15.51 28.62 -5.53
N GLY A 653 -14.58 28.17 -6.39
CA GLY A 653 -14.92 27.27 -7.49
C GLY A 653 -15.20 25.85 -7.02
N TRP A 654 -16.05 25.14 -7.76
CA TRP A 654 -16.42 23.76 -7.46
C TRP A 654 -15.24 22.79 -7.66
N HIS A 655 -14.50 22.95 -8.75
CA HIS A 655 -13.42 22.05 -9.14
C HIS A 655 -12.09 22.45 -8.49
N ARG A 656 -11.52 21.57 -7.66
CA ARG A 656 -10.26 21.80 -6.95
C ARG A 656 -9.06 21.06 -7.58
N ASP A 657 -9.15 20.72 -8.86
CA ASP A 657 -8.04 20.13 -9.60
C ASP A 657 -6.98 21.18 -9.96
N SER A 658 -5.77 20.70 -10.22
CA SER A 658 -4.61 21.53 -10.53
C SER A 658 -4.79 22.49 -11.72
N TYR A 659 -5.58 22.12 -12.74
CA TYR A 659 -5.81 22.96 -13.91
C TYR A 659 -6.78 24.10 -13.59
N SER A 660 -7.89 23.80 -12.92
CA SER A 660 -8.88 24.79 -12.48
C SER A 660 -8.26 25.84 -11.56
N LEU A 661 -7.46 25.41 -10.58
CA LEU A 661 -6.78 26.30 -9.64
C LEU A 661 -5.70 27.15 -10.33
N ARG A 662 -4.89 26.54 -11.22
CA ARG A 662 -3.91 27.26 -12.05
C ARG A 662 -4.58 28.35 -12.88
N SER A 663 -5.65 28.01 -13.60
CA SER A 663 -6.37 28.95 -14.47
C SER A 663 -6.89 30.15 -13.68
N TRP A 664 -7.54 29.87 -12.54
CA TRP A 664 -8.01 30.91 -11.63
C TRP A 664 -6.88 31.83 -11.18
N ALA A 665 -5.75 31.26 -10.75
CA ALA A 665 -4.62 32.01 -10.25
C ALA A 665 -3.98 32.91 -11.31
N LEU A 666 -3.76 32.38 -12.50
CA LEU A 666 -3.18 33.11 -13.63
C LEU A 666 -4.07 34.29 -14.07
N GLY A 667 -5.39 34.20 -13.86
CA GLY A 667 -6.34 35.27 -14.14
C GLY A 667 -6.10 36.55 -13.32
N TYR A 668 -5.41 36.47 -12.17
CA TYR A 668 -5.06 37.64 -11.35
C TYR A 668 -3.69 38.25 -11.68
N LEU A 669 -2.94 37.66 -12.63
CA LEU A 669 -1.71 38.26 -13.09
C LEU A 669 -2.00 39.42 -14.08
N PRO A 670 -1.24 40.54 -14.03
CA PRO A 670 -1.49 41.68 -14.90
C PRO A 670 -1.40 41.33 -16.38
N GLN A 671 -2.39 41.74 -17.19
CA GLN A 671 -2.39 41.51 -18.63
C GLN A 671 -1.12 42.08 -19.28
N VAL A 672 -0.46 41.27 -20.11
CA VAL A 672 0.72 41.64 -20.91
C VAL A 672 0.38 41.78 -22.38
N SER A 673 -0.64 41.06 -22.85
CA SER A 673 -1.18 41.25 -24.19
C SER A 673 -1.82 42.63 -24.37
N VAL A 674 -1.83 43.12 -25.60
CA VAL A 674 -2.51 44.37 -25.97
C VAL A 674 -3.84 44.04 -26.63
N ASP A 675 -4.93 44.64 -26.15
CA ASP A 675 -6.20 44.58 -26.85
C ASP A 675 -6.14 45.42 -28.13
N LEU A 676 -6.38 44.77 -29.27
CA LEU A 676 -6.26 45.37 -30.58
C LEU A 676 -7.63 45.70 -31.16
N THR A 677 -7.76 46.94 -31.62
CA THR A 677 -8.88 47.42 -32.42
C THR A 677 -8.57 47.17 -33.91
N PRO A 678 -9.54 47.31 -34.84
CA PRO A 678 -9.26 47.17 -36.27
C PRO A 678 -8.14 48.11 -36.76
N GLN A 679 -8.09 49.34 -36.22
CA GLN A 679 -7.05 50.31 -36.53
C GLN A 679 -5.69 49.86 -35.99
N SER A 680 -5.60 49.54 -34.70
CA SER A 680 -4.32 49.18 -34.08
C SER A 680 -3.79 47.82 -34.56
N PHE A 681 -4.67 46.87 -34.91
CA PHE A 681 -4.28 45.63 -35.59
C PHE A 681 -3.63 45.93 -36.95
N THR A 682 -4.24 46.79 -37.75
CA THR A 682 -3.71 47.16 -39.06
C THR A 682 -2.37 47.90 -38.93
N GLU A 683 -2.31 48.94 -38.10
CA GLU A 683 -1.12 49.78 -37.93
C GLU A 683 0.04 49.05 -37.23
N LYS A 684 -0.23 48.36 -36.11
CA LYS A 684 0.82 47.77 -35.27
C LYS A 684 1.20 46.35 -35.68
N VAL A 685 0.27 45.56 -36.22
CA VAL A 685 0.51 44.15 -36.59
C VAL A 685 0.82 44.05 -38.07
N LEU A 686 -0.09 44.49 -38.96
CA LEU A 686 0.07 44.29 -40.41
C LEU A 686 1.10 45.24 -41.05
N HIS A 687 1.17 46.48 -40.57
CA HIS A 687 2.12 47.50 -41.04
C HIS A 687 3.28 47.75 -40.07
N GLY A 688 3.30 47.05 -38.95
CA GLY A 688 4.34 47.18 -37.94
C GLY A 688 5.68 46.56 -38.35
N LYS A 689 6.69 46.79 -37.50
CA LYS A 689 8.05 46.26 -37.65
C LYS A 689 8.39 45.16 -36.62
N ASP A 690 7.40 44.73 -35.86
CA ASP A 690 7.55 43.74 -34.79
C ASP A 690 6.91 42.41 -35.16
N HIS A 691 7.39 41.33 -34.57
CA HIS A 691 6.72 40.03 -34.63
C HIS A 691 5.55 40.02 -33.65
N TRP A 692 4.41 39.49 -34.05
CA TRP A 692 3.21 39.40 -33.20
C TRP A 692 2.66 37.98 -33.11
N VAL A 693 2.18 37.60 -31.93
CA VAL A 693 1.28 36.47 -31.74
C VAL A 693 -0.06 37.01 -31.29
N ILE A 694 -1.13 36.61 -31.97
CA ILE A 694 -2.47 37.18 -31.79
C ILE A 694 -3.46 36.07 -31.42
N ASP A 695 -4.22 36.30 -30.34
CA ASP A 695 -5.38 35.50 -29.95
C ASP A 695 -6.67 36.15 -30.47
N PHE A 696 -7.34 35.45 -31.38
CA PHE A 696 -8.66 35.83 -31.89
C PHE A 696 -9.72 35.06 -31.11
N TYR A 697 -10.50 35.78 -30.30
CA TYR A 697 -11.40 35.18 -29.31
C TYR A 697 -12.79 35.82 -29.34
N ALA A 698 -13.74 35.22 -28.61
CA ALA A 698 -15.04 35.81 -28.32
C ALA A 698 -15.30 35.76 -26.80
N PRO A 699 -15.85 36.82 -26.16
CA PRO A 699 -16.06 36.86 -24.71
C PRO A 699 -16.97 35.75 -24.16
N TRP A 700 -17.98 35.31 -24.91
CA TRP A 700 -18.92 34.24 -24.51
C TRP A 700 -18.39 32.82 -24.73
N CYS A 701 -17.23 32.66 -25.36
CA CYS A 701 -16.69 31.36 -25.73
C CYS A 701 -15.96 30.71 -24.54
N GLY A 702 -16.50 29.60 -24.02
CA GLY A 702 -15.90 28.84 -22.91
C GLY A 702 -14.42 28.44 -23.16
N PRO A 703 -14.08 27.82 -24.31
CA PRO A 703 -12.68 27.52 -24.64
C PRO A 703 -11.76 28.76 -24.66
N CYS A 704 -12.31 29.93 -25.01
CA CYS A 704 -11.57 31.19 -25.04
C CYS A 704 -11.31 31.71 -23.62
N GLN A 705 -12.29 31.59 -22.73
CA GLN A 705 -12.15 31.95 -21.32
C GLN A 705 -11.08 31.05 -20.65
N ASN A 706 -11.07 29.75 -20.98
CA ASN A 706 -10.06 28.82 -20.46
C ASN A 706 -8.65 29.09 -21.02
N PHE A 707 -8.55 29.50 -22.30
CA PHE A 707 -7.25 29.78 -22.93
C PHE A 707 -6.69 31.17 -22.60
N ALA A 708 -7.52 32.13 -22.21
CA ALA A 708 -7.09 33.51 -21.98
C ALA A 708 -5.94 33.63 -20.94
N PRO A 709 -5.97 32.97 -19.77
CA PRO A 709 -4.84 33.01 -18.83
C PRO A 709 -3.56 32.39 -19.42
N GLU A 710 -3.70 31.31 -20.19
CA GLU A 710 -2.58 30.63 -20.85
C GLU A 710 -1.93 31.51 -21.92
N PHE A 711 -2.74 32.27 -22.67
CA PHE A 711 -2.23 33.25 -23.63
C PHE A 711 -1.44 34.38 -22.95
N GLU A 712 -1.84 34.81 -21.74
CA GLU A 712 -1.06 35.79 -20.97
C GLU A 712 0.26 35.21 -20.45
N VAL A 713 0.31 33.92 -20.10
CA VAL A 713 1.57 33.22 -19.80
C VAL A 713 2.49 33.25 -21.03
N LEU A 714 1.97 32.85 -22.20
CA LEU A 714 2.71 32.94 -23.45
C LEU A 714 3.25 34.36 -23.70
N ALA A 715 2.39 35.37 -23.56
CA ALA A 715 2.74 36.78 -23.75
C ALA A 715 3.91 37.22 -22.87
N ARG A 716 3.97 36.74 -21.61
CA ARG A 716 5.10 36.96 -20.71
C ARG A 716 6.36 36.23 -21.17
N THR A 717 6.24 34.96 -21.52
CA THR A 717 7.38 34.11 -21.93
C THR A 717 8.09 34.64 -23.18
N VAL A 718 7.33 35.19 -24.14
CA VAL A 718 7.90 35.72 -25.40
C VAL A 718 8.17 37.22 -25.36
N LYS A 719 7.92 37.88 -24.22
CA LYS A 719 8.09 39.33 -24.06
C LYS A 719 9.50 39.75 -24.46
N GLY A 720 9.59 40.81 -25.28
CA GLY A 720 10.84 41.33 -25.82
C GLY A 720 11.34 40.61 -27.09
N LYS A 721 10.82 39.42 -27.42
CA LYS A 721 11.10 38.72 -28.69
C LYS A 721 9.91 38.81 -29.66
N VAL A 722 8.69 38.66 -29.15
CA VAL A 722 7.42 38.71 -29.89
C VAL A 722 6.43 39.53 -29.05
N LYS A 723 5.63 40.38 -29.70
CA LYS A 723 4.53 41.11 -29.05
C LYS A 723 3.28 40.23 -29.03
N ALA A 724 2.47 40.32 -27.99
CA ALA A 724 1.23 39.58 -27.88
C ALA A 724 0.03 40.53 -27.96
N GLY A 725 -1.01 40.14 -28.70
CA GLY A 725 -2.23 40.93 -28.82
C GLY A 725 -3.48 40.07 -28.86
N LYS A 726 -4.62 40.68 -28.53
CA LYS A 726 -5.92 40.02 -28.53
C LYS A 726 -6.90 40.78 -29.41
N VAL A 727 -7.73 40.07 -30.16
CA VAL A 727 -8.78 40.67 -31.00
C VAL A 727 -10.12 40.03 -30.62
N ASP A 728 -11.04 40.86 -30.13
CA ASP A 728 -12.42 40.46 -29.86
C ASP A 728 -13.20 40.36 -31.18
N CYS A 729 -13.50 39.13 -31.59
CA CYS A 729 -14.24 38.85 -32.83
C CYS A 729 -15.74 39.09 -32.72
N GLN A 730 -16.29 39.21 -31.52
CA GLN A 730 -17.67 39.67 -31.33
C GLN A 730 -17.77 41.17 -31.60
N ALA A 731 -16.81 41.96 -31.09
CA ALA A 731 -16.75 43.39 -31.34
C ALA A 731 -16.29 43.73 -32.77
N TYR A 732 -15.37 42.93 -33.34
CA TYR A 732 -14.67 43.24 -34.59
C TYR A 732 -14.74 42.10 -35.62
N ALA A 733 -15.94 41.61 -35.92
CA ALA A 733 -16.17 40.46 -36.81
C ALA A 733 -15.49 40.59 -38.19
N HIS A 734 -15.50 41.77 -38.81
CA HIS A 734 -14.86 42.01 -40.10
C HIS A 734 -13.34 41.77 -40.07
N THR A 735 -12.67 42.22 -38.99
CA THR A 735 -11.23 42.00 -38.80
C THR A 735 -10.91 40.51 -38.70
N CYS A 736 -11.72 39.76 -37.94
CA CYS A 736 -11.53 38.31 -37.78
C CYS A 736 -11.83 37.53 -39.06
N GLN A 737 -12.86 37.92 -39.83
CA GLN A 737 -13.17 37.33 -41.12
C GLN A 737 -12.03 37.58 -42.12
N THR A 738 -11.49 38.80 -42.17
CA THR A 738 -10.36 39.16 -43.04
C THR A 738 -9.08 38.41 -42.66
N ALA A 739 -8.88 38.21 -41.35
CA ALA A 739 -7.80 37.37 -40.83
C ALA A 739 -8.05 35.87 -41.03
N GLY A 740 -9.18 35.43 -41.60
CA GLY A 740 -9.49 34.02 -41.88
C GLY A 740 -9.72 33.18 -40.62
N VAL A 741 -10.29 33.77 -39.57
CA VAL A 741 -10.68 33.07 -38.34
C VAL A 741 -11.98 32.30 -38.56
N ARG A 742 -11.98 31.00 -38.25
CA ARG A 742 -13.14 30.10 -38.44
C ARG A 742 -13.72 29.54 -37.14
N ALA A 743 -12.95 29.58 -36.05
CA ALA A 743 -13.32 29.08 -34.74
C ALA A 743 -12.60 29.89 -33.65
N TYR A 744 -13.08 29.81 -32.41
CA TYR A 744 -12.51 30.54 -31.28
C TYR A 744 -12.10 29.56 -30.15
N PRO A 745 -10.97 29.81 -29.46
CA PRO A 745 -9.93 30.78 -29.80
C PRO A 745 -9.09 30.32 -31.00
N THR A 746 -8.63 31.25 -31.82
CA THR A 746 -7.67 31.00 -32.91
C THR A 746 -6.39 31.79 -32.65
N VAL A 747 -5.25 31.08 -32.56
CA VAL A 747 -3.95 31.72 -32.37
C VAL A 747 -3.23 31.83 -33.71
N LYS A 748 -2.67 33.01 -33.99
CA LYS A 748 -1.88 33.25 -35.21
C LYS A 748 -0.60 34.01 -34.95
N PHE A 749 0.47 33.60 -35.64
CA PHE A 749 1.76 34.27 -35.65
C PHE A 749 1.91 35.15 -36.90
N TYR A 750 2.33 36.40 -36.69
CA TYR A 750 2.60 37.39 -37.72
C TYR A 750 4.07 37.76 -37.67
N PRO A 751 4.93 37.08 -38.45
CA PRO A 751 6.34 37.43 -38.50
C PRO A 751 6.59 38.69 -39.33
N TYR A 752 7.35 39.64 -38.79
CA TYR A 752 7.93 40.71 -39.60
C TYR A 752 8.99 40.15 -40.56
N GLN A 753 8.74 40.26 -41.87
CA GLN A 753 9.64 39.81 -42.95
C GLN A 753 9.98 40.96 -43.93
N GLY A 754 10.05 42.21 -43.45
CA GLY A 754 10.24 43.39 -44.29
C GLY A 754 8.95 43.80 -45.01
N ALA A 755 9.01 44.11 -46.31
CA ALA A 755 7.86 44.64 -47.07
C ALA A 755 6.79 43.61 -47.47
N LYS A 756 7.02 42.32 -47.24
CA LYS A 756 6.03 41.25 -47.54
C LYS A 756 4.96 41.22 -46.45
N LYS A 757 3.72 41.52 -46.83
CA LYS A 757 2.54 41.56 -45.95
C LYS A 757 1.77 40.25 -46.07
N ASN A 758 1.54 39.55 -44.96
CA ASN A 758 0.65 38.39 -44.89
C ASN A 758 -0.51 38.69 -43.93
N VAL A 759 -1.67 39.00 -44.48
CA VAL A 759 -2.88 39.33 -43.71
C VAL A 759 -3.47 38.10 -43.01
N LEU A 760 -3.21 36.89 -43.52
CA LEU A 760 -3.75 35.66 -42.95
C LEU A 760 -2.97 35.15 -41.73
N GLY A 761 -1.74 35.60 -41.53
CA GLY A 761 -0.84 35.06 -40.50
C GLY A 761 -0.53 33.56 -40.67
N GLU A 762 0.30 33.03 -39.78
CA GLU A 762 0.57 31.59 -39.66
C GLU A 762 -0.29 31.02 -38.52
N HIS A 763 -1.07 29.97 -38.78
CA HIS A 763 -1.90 29.35 -37.74
C HIS A 763 -1.05 28.57 -36.73
N ILE A 764 -1.43 28.61 -35.46
CA ILE A 764 -0.83 27.80 -34.40
C ILE A 764 -1.91 26.92 -33.77
N ASP A 765 -1.75 25.60 -33.91
CA ASP A 765 -2.71 24.61 -33.41
C ASP A 765 -2.60 24.39 -31.91
N SER A 766 -1.40 24.56 -31.34
CA SER A 766 -1.18 24.39 -29.90
C SER A 766 -1.97 25.41 -29.07
N ARG A 767 -2.40 24.99 -27.88
CA ARG A 767 -3.00 25.83 -26.84
C ARG A 767 -2.19 25.79 -25.53
N ASP A 768 -0.98 25.25 -25.58
CA ASP A 768 -0.04 25.22 -24.46
C ASP A 768 1.01 26.34 -24.63
N ALA A 769 1.18 27.19 -23.63
CA ALA A 769 2.04 28.37 -23.74
C ALA A 769 3.51 28.02 -24.05
N LYS A 770 4.03 26.95 -23.45
CA LYS A 770 5.42 26.51 -23.66
C LYS A 770 5.61 25.99 -25.08
N GLY A 771 4.73 25.11 -25.56
CA GLY A 771 4.76 24.59 -26.92
C GLY A 771 4.64 25.69 -27.97
N ILE A 772 3.82 26.73 -27.72
CA ILE A 772 3.73 27.89 -28.61
C ILE A 772 5.04 28.70 -28.56
N ALA A 773 5.60 28.96 -27.38
CA ALA A 773 6.85 29.73 -27.25
C ALA A 773 8.06 29.05 -27.93
N ASP A 774 8.16 27.72 -27.83
CA ASP A 774 9.20 26.92 -28.48
C ASP A 774 9.06 27.00 -30.02
N LEU A 775 7.84 26.81 -30.53
CA LEU A 775 7.52 26.95 -31.95
C LEU A 775 7.88 28.35 -32.48
N LEU A 776 7.50 29.40 -31.74
CA LEU A 776 7.83 30.78 -32.11
C LEU A 776 9.34 31.02 -32.14
N THR A 777 10.07 30.45 -31.17
CA THR A 777 11.53 30.57 -31.11
C THR A 777 12.20 29.90 -32.31
N GLU A 778 11.74 28.71 -32.71
CA GLU A 778 12.21 28.01 -33.91
C GLU A 778 11.94 28.84 -35.18
N ARG A 779 10.72 29.36 -35.33
CA ARG A 779 10.33 30.21 -36.47
C ARG A 779 11.20 31.46 -36.57
N LEU A 780 11.49 32.13 -35.45
CA LEU A 780 12.37 33.29 -35.42
C LEU A 780 13.81 32.94 -35.84
N ALA A 781 14.33 31.78 -35.47
CA ALA A 781 15.65 31.32 -35.89
C ALA A 781 15.73 31.12 -37.42
N VAL A 782 14.70 30.52 -38.02
CA VAL A 782 14.60 30.34 -39.48
C VAL A 782 14.57 31.69 -40.20
N ILE A 783 13.81 32.66 -39.68
CA ILE A 783 13.72 34.01 -40.26
C ILE A 783 15.09 34.71 -40.22
N LYS A 784 15.80 34.64 -39.10
CA LYS A 784 17.17 35.20 -38.96
C LYS A 784 18.16 34.56 -39.94
N ASN A 785 18.11 33.24 -40.12
CA ASN A 785 19.02 32.51 -41.01
C ASN A 785 18.77 32.82 -42.50
N LYS A 786 17.50 32.98 -42.92
CA LYS A 786 17.16 33.45 -44.28
C LYS A 786 17.66 34.88 -44.53
N GLY A 787 17.62 35.76 -43.53
CA GLY A 787 18.19 37.11 -43.61
C GLY A 787 19.71 37.13 -43.79
N LYS A 788 20.44 36.26 -43.06
CA LYS A 788 21.91 36.13 -43.20
C LYS A 788 22.35 35.61 -44.57
N ARG A 789 21.67 34.58 -45.12
CA ARG A 789 21.93 34.06 -46.48
C ARG A 789 21.66 35.10 -47.59
N LYS A 790 20.66 35.97 -47.42
CA LYS A 790 20.40 37.08 -48.36
C LYS A 790 21.44 38.20 -48.29
N LYS A 791 22.03 38.48 -47.12
CA LYS A 791 23.13 39.44 -46.99
C LYS A 791 24.45 38.91 -47.55
N SER A 792 24.73 37.61 -47.38
CA SER A 792 25.96 36.98 -47.92
C SER A 792 25.92 36.75 -49.44
N SER A 793 24.74 36.67 -50.06
CA SER A 793 24.61 36.65 -51.52
C SER A 793 24.75 38.06 -52.11
N ARG A 794 24.16 39.09 -51.49
CA ARG A 794 24.35 40.49 -51.92
C ARG A 794 25.81 40.96 -51.88
N ASN A 795 26.59 40.54 -50.87
CA ASN A 795 28.03 40.87 -50.80
C ASN A 795 28.92 40.06 -51.77
N LYS A 796 28.37 39.04 -52.47
CA LYS A 796 29.09 38.32 -53.54
C LYS A 796 28.82 38.89 -54.94
N ASP A 797 27.78 39.71 -55.09
CA ASP A 797 27.43 40.39 -56.35
C ASP A 797 28.01 41.83 -56.43
N GLU A 798 28.73 42.29 -55.39
CA GLU A 798 29.42 43.59 -55.32
C GLU A 798 30.97 43.45 -55.26
N LEU A 799 31.53 42.32 -55.74
CA LEU A 799 32.98 42.08 -55.78
C LEU A 799 33.46 41.65 -57.17
#